data_AF-A0A1F6FYC4-F1
#
_entry.id   AF-A0A1F6FYC4-F1
#
_cell.length_a   1.000
_cell.length_b   1.000
_cell.length_c   1.000
_cell.angle_alpha   90.00
_cell.angle_beta   90.00
_cell.angle_gamma   90.00
#
_symmetry.space_group_name_H-M   'P 1'
#
loop_
_entity.id
_entity.type
_entity.pdbx_description
1 polymer ?
#
loop_
_entity_poly.entity_id
_entity_poly.type
_entity_poly.pdbx_seq_one_letter_code
_entity_poly.pdbx_strand_id
1 'polypeptide(L)'
;MSKALATKNVAAILLAVVMVFGFAFSFATPAKADVISDLQAQIQLLLAQIAALQGSTSSSGGGCHIFSQNLSVGASGGEVMWVQQFLNGHGFTVAASGAGSAGNETAYFGGLTKAAVVAFQNANASTVLAPAGLASGTGYWGAFSRARANAICAAAPTPTPTPTPTPTPGPTPTPTPGPLQGGAGSIESFTAISGLSNEQVGEGEKDVKIAGIKVEADNGSDIEITAVRLDFSTQPGNNDLDEFVTDVTIWLDGQLYARVDASEFNDDNEWTRTISLSPGAIIRAGAEKDLVVAVSGVNNVDTDDAGDDWALDFLSVRYVDAQGASITDTVTFTPVTWDVTTFATAAGVELKILSGVEAINDAHVINIDDTSNTDGVSILSFGLKAEGSDITIDDFPVNFDISSTTGSIENITSTVYLFADGVEIASESMTAAAGADETITFDNIDFKVSDGDTVDFLVKADFNDTDAATLVEGTTISAQVSATERNAIVAKDQTGENIADGDATGTATGEAHALYDIGIMATFVSATQSITAGADGTDDDDTVTMTLVFDVEAFDGTVYVSNLATATTAADGAVTAIDVDDGGILYRYEIDGTATVDLLSDVVSKTNLTGTVDDDGADEYTFADGEKARITVTVTHSAVVANTLSDGFHETQLVAIGWSTTQDDDTMEVYEFGLDNFKTTPIFGN
;
A
#
# COMPACT_ATOMS: atom_id res chain seq x y z
N MET A 1 -20.33 -8.34 75.51
CA MET A 1 -21.67 -8.98 75.37
C MET A 1 -21.80 -9.44 73.90
N SER A 2 -22.25 -10.67 73.60
CA SER A 2 -23.56 -10.95 72.95
C SER A 2 -23.86 -10.08 71.72
N LYS A 3 -24.10 -10.59 70.50
CA LYS A 3 -24.31 -11.96 69.93
C LYS A 3 -23.88 -11.91 68.43
N ALA A 4 -23.17 -12.88 67.85
CA ALA A 4 -23.60 -14.21 67.37
C ALA A 4 -24.56 -14.15 66.14
N LEU A 5 -24.62 -15.08 65.17
CA LEU A 5 -23.77 -16.18 64.61
C LEU A 5 -24.59 -16.83 63.45
N ALA A 6 -24.05 -17.86 62.77
CA ALA A 6 -24.69 -18.74 61.76
C ALA A 6 -24.83 -18.13 60.34
N THR A 7 -24.27 -18.65 59.24
CA THR A 7 -23.60 -19.94 58.89
C THR A 7 -24.52 -21.13 58.54
N LYS A 8 -24.07 -21.92 57.54
CA LYS A 8 -24.44 -23.30 57.10
C LYS A 8 -25.19 -23.39 55.76
N ASN A 9 -25.13 -24.49 54.99
CA ASN A 9 -24.68 -25.89 55.21
C ASN A 9 -23.71 -26.31 54.06
N VAL A 10 -22.99 -27.45 53.96
CA VAL A 10 -22.70 -28.70 54.73
C VAL A 10 -21.34 -29.24 54.17
N ALA A 11 -20.56 -30.23 54.65
CA ALA A 11 -20.63 -31.30 55.68
C ALA A 11 -19.72 -30.95 56.90
N ALA A 12 -19.07 -31.79 57.75
CA ALA A 12 -18.74 -33.23 57.91
C ALA A 12 -17.74 -33.86 56.89
N ILE A 13 -16.99 -34.94 57.14
CA ILE A 13 -16.84 -35.92 58.26
C ILE A 13 -15.30 -36.13 58.53
N LEU A 14 -14.76 -36.80 59.56
CA LEU A 14 -14.81 -36.71 61.05
C LEU A 14 -13.95 -37.89 61.63
N LEU A 15 -13.51 -37.82 62.90
CA LEU A 15 -12.62 -38.77 63.66
C LEU A 15 -11.15 -38.84 63.17
N ALA A 16 -10.07 -38.91 63.98
CA ALA A 16 -9.78 -39.00 65.43
C ALA A 16 -9.88 -40.37 66.16
N VAL A 17 -8.77 -40.84 66.77
CA VAL A 17 -8.72 -41.44 68.14
C VAL A 17 -7.28 -41.72 68.65
N VAL A 18 -7.11 -41.50 69.96
CA VAL A 18 -5.97 -41.62 70.89
C VAL A 18 -5.38 -43.05 71.07
N MET A 19 -4.07 -43.17 71.34
CA MET A 19 -3.54 -44.00 72.47
C MET A 19 -2.09 -43.70 72.91
N VAL A 20 -1.71 -44.27 74.06
CA VAL A 20 -0.52 -43.93 74.89
C VAL A 20 0.32 -45.19 75.15
N PHE A 21 1.66 -45.08 75.16
CA PHE A 21 2.58 -45.69 76.16
C PHE A 21 4.04 -45.28 75.86
N GLY A 22 4.98 -45.59 76.76
CA GLY A 22 6.42 -45.34 76.57
C GLY A 22 7.30 -46.15 77.52
N PHE A 23 8.63 -46.11 77.30
CA PHE A 23 9.79 -46.45 78.16
C PHE A 23 10.96 -47.08 77.34
N ALA A 24 12.18 -46.72 77.77
CA ALA A 24 13.44 -47.50 77.73
C ALA A 24 14.24 -47.73 76.40
N PHE A 25 15.39 -47.05 76.35
CA PHE A 25 16.73 -47.51 75.92
C PHE A 25 16.90 -48.47 74.71
N SER A 26 17.54 -47.99 73.63
CA SER A 26 18.96 -48.31 73.33
C SER A 26 19.47 -47.49 72.12
N PHE A 27 20.77 -47.57 71.81
CA PHE A 27 21.44 -46.81 70.74
C PHE A 27 21.10 -47.28 69.33
N ALA A 28 20.85 -46.33 68.43
CA ALA A 28 20.92 -46.49 66.98
C ALA A 28 21.48 -45.20 66.34
N THR A 29 22.02 -45.30 65.12
CA THR A 29 22.65 -44.20 64.37
C THR A 29 21.70 -43.05 64.04
N PRO A 30 22.19 -41.83 63.77
CA PRO A 30 21.35 -40.77 63.21
C PRO A 30 20.65 -41.28 61.95
N ALA A 31 19.33 -41.18 61.92
CA ALA A 31 18.59 -41.40 60.70
C ALA A 31 19.05 -40.36 59.67
N LYS A 32 19.53 -40.82 58.51
CA LYS A 32 19.62 -39.94 57.35
C LYS A 32 18.19 -39.52 57.04
N ALA A 33 17.88 -38.23 57.23
CA ALA A 33 16.70 -37.66 56.60
C ALA A 33 16.80 -37.96 55.09
N ASP A 34 15.71 -38.45 54.50
CA ASP A 34 15.75 -38.94 53.14
C ASP A 34 15.77 -37.76 52.17
N VAL A 35 16.97 -37.26 51.91
CA VAL A 35 17.22 -36.13 51.01
C VAL A 35 16.71 -36.41 49.60
N ILE A 36 16.60 -37.69 49.20
CA ILE A 36 16.04 -38.09 47.90
C ILE A 36 14.51 -37.97 47.93
N SER A 37 13.86 -38.38 49.03
CA SER A 37 12.41 -38.14 49.24
C SER A 37 12.08 -36.64 49.25
N ASP A 38 12.83 -35.82 49.98
CA ASP A 38 12.59 -34.36 50.03
C ASP A 38 12.87 -33.69 48.68
N LEU A 39 13.93 -34.11 47.96
CA LEU A 39 14.16 -33.66 46.57
C LEU A 39 13.06 -34.11 45.62
N GLN A 40 12.53 -35.32 45.75
CA GLN A 40 11.40 -35.80 44.94
C GLN A 40 10.10 -35.04 45.24
N ALA A 41 9.85 -34.69 46.50
CA ALA A 41 8.72 -33.85 46.89
C ALA A 41 8.87 -32.41 46.35
N GLN A 42 10.07 -31.83 46.39
CA GLN A 42 10.37 -30.54 45.78
C GLN A 42 10.26 -30.59 44.25
N ILE A 43 10.73 -31.66 43.60
CA ILE A 43 10.57 -31.88 42.16
C ILE A 43 9.08 -32.00 41.78
N GLN A 44 8.25 -32.68 42.57
CA GLN A 44 6.80 -32.70 42.31
C GLN A 44 6.13 -31.34 42.53
N LEU A 45 6.55 -30.55 43.52
CA LEU A 45 6.05 -29.18 43.70
C LEU A 45 6.49 -28.25 42.57
N LEU A 46 7.74 -28.35 42.12
CA LEU A 46 8.27 -27.61 40.96
C LEU A 46 7.57 -28.04 39.67
N LEU A 47 7.32 -29.34 39.45
CA LEU A 47 6.53 -29.83 38.31
C LEU A 47 5.07 -29.37 38.37
N ALA A 48 4.47 -29.28 39.57
CA ALA A 48 3.13 -28.73 39.75
C ALA A 48 3.08 -27.21 39.51
N GLN A 49 4.12 -26.46 39.92
CA GLN A 49 4.26 -25.03 39.58
C GLN A 49 4.53 -24.81 38.08
N ILE A 50 5.35 -25.67 37.45
CA ILE A 50 5.58 -25.66 36.01
C ILE A 50 4.28 -25.99 35.26
N ALA A 51 3.49 -26.97 35.71
CA ALA A 51 2.18 -27.27 35.13
C ALA A 51 1.16 -26.13 35.34
N ALA A 52 1.19 -25.44 36.49
CA ALA A 52 0.35 -24.26 36.74
C ALA A 52 0.78 -23.05 35.90
N LEU A 53 2.08 -22.87 35.66
CA LEU A 53 2.62 -21.87 34.73
C LEU A 53 2.26 -22.22 33.28
N GLN A 54 2.48 -23.46 32.84
CA GLN A 54 2.10 -23.94 31.50
C GLN A 54 0.58 -23.89 31.26
N GLY A 55 -0.24 -23.97 32.31
CA GLY A 55 -1.68 -23.70 32.27
C GLY A 55 -2.07 -22.22 32.36
N SER A 56 -1.10 -21.31 32.45
CA SER A 56 -1.29 -19.85 32.63
C SER A 56 -0.39 -18.98 31.74
N THR A 57 0.47 -19.57 30.90
CA THR A 57 1.32 -18.89 29.92
C THR A 57 0.90 -19.24 28.50
N SER A 58 -0.23 -18.68 28.06
CA SER A 58 -0.59 -18.63 26.63
C SER A 58 0.17 -17.50 25.91
N SER A 59 1.48 -17.42 26.13
CA SER A 59 2.39 -16.51 25.42
C SER A 59 2.70 -17.10 24.05
N SER A 60 1.79 -16.91 23.10
CA SER A 60 1.99 -17.31 21.70
C SER A 60 2.51 -16.12 20.90
N GLY A 61 3.75 -16.21 20.41
CA GLY A 61 4.19 -15.36 19.30
C GLY A 61 3.65 -15.90 17.96
N GLY A 62 3.55 -15.04 16.96
CA GLY A 62 3.53 -15.43 15.54
C GLY A 62 2.37 -16.32 15.07
N GLY A 63 1.17 -16.22 15.65
CA GLY A 63 0.00 -16.97 15.18
C GLY A 63 -1.32 -16.27 15.51
N CYS A 64 -2.05 -15.85 14.47
CA CYS A 64 -3.30 -15.09 14.63
C CYS A 64 -4.46 -16.00 15.07
N HIS A 65 -5.27 -15.54 16.03
CA HIS A 65 -6.30 -16.37 16.66
C HIS A 65 -7.52 -16.56 15.74
N ILE A 66 -7.87 -17.81 15.44
CA ILE A 66 -9.06 -18.13 14.64
C ILE A 66 -10.32 -17.99 15.49
N PHE A 67 -11.06 -16.92 15.25
CA PHE A 67 -12.32 -16.63 15.92
C PHE A 67 -13.40 -17.64 15.57
N SER A 68 -14.14 -18.08 16.58
CA SER A 68 -15.17 -19.13 16.49
C SER A 68 -16.54 -18.69 17.03
N GLN A 69 -16.59 -17.82 18.04
CA GLN A 69 -17.83 -17.51 18.78
C GLN A 69 -18.48 -16.18 18.34
N ASN A 70 -19.82 -16.14 18.40
CA ASN A 70 -20.55 -14.87 18.33
C ASN A 70 -20.45 -14.14 19.68
N LEU A 71 -20.07 -12.85 19.69
CA LEU A 71 -19.94 -12.06 20.92
C LEU A 71 -20.74 -10.74 20.86
N SER A 72 -21.20 -10.27 22.01
CA SER A 72 -21.95 -9.02 22.19
C SER A 72 -21.66 -8.42 23.58
N VAL A 73 -22.15 -7.20 23.82
CA VAL A 73 -21.99 -6.50 25.11
C VAL A 73 -22.50 -7.36 26.27
N GLY A 74 -21.66 -7.52 27.29
CA GLY A 74 -21.91 -8.39 28.44
C GLY A 74 -21.36 -9.81 28.32
N ALA A 75 -20.84 -10.21 27.16
CA ALA A 75 -20.10 -11.46 27.01
C ALA A 75 -18.78 -11.44 27.82
N SER A 76 -18.33 -12.61 28.27
CA SER A 76 -17.08 -12.75 29.03
C SER A 76 -16.37 -14.07 28.76
N GLY A 77 -15.04 -14.05 28.60
CA GLY A 77 -14.20 -15.22 28.35
C GLY A 77 -12.99 -14.91 27.47
N GLY A 78 -12.16 -15.93 27.21
CA GLY A 78 -10.92 -15.78 26.43
C GLY A 78 -11.13 -15.25 25.01
N GLU A 79 -12.21 -15.66 24.33
CA GLU A 79 -12.55 -15.15 22.99
C GLU A 79 -12.73 -13.62 22.96
N VAL A 80 -13.21 -13.02 24.06
CA VAL A 80 -13.36 -11.56 24.17
C VAL A 80 -11.99 -10.87 24.27
N MET A 81 -11.06 -11.48 25.00
CA MET A 81 -9.69 -10.98 25.13
C MET A 81 -8.97 -11.04 23.78
N TRP A 82 -9.12 -12.15 23.03
CA TRP A 82 -8.59 -12.28 21.67
C TRP A 82 -9.20 -11.24 20.71
N VAL A 83 -10.50 -10.93 20.83
CA VAL A 83 -11.12 -9.87 20.02
C VAL A 83 -10.55 -8.50 20.38
N GLN A 84 -10.33 -8.20 21.67
CA GLN A 84 -9.69 -6.94 22.08
C GLN A 84 -8.24 -6.85 21.56
N GLN A 85 -7.49 -7.95 21.57
CA GLN A 85 -6.11 -8.00 21.07
C GLN A 85 -6.03 -7.82 19.55
N PHE A 86 -6.91 -8.48 18.78
CA PHE A 86 -7.03 -8.28 17.34
C PHE A 86 -7.41 -6.83 16.99
N LEU A 87 -8.39 -6.25 17.70
CA LEU A 87 -8.81 -4.86 17.46
C LEU A 87 -7.70 -3.86 17.79
N ASN A 88 -7.03 -4.00 18.94
CA ASN A 88 -5.87 -3.18 19.32
C ASN A 88 -4.69 -3.34 18.34
N GLY A 89 -4.48 -4.54 17.78
CA GLY A 89 -3.39 -4.84 16.85
C GLY A 89 -3.62 -4.42 15.40
N HIS A 90 -4.84 -3.99 15.05
CA HIS A 90 -5.22 -3.55 13.70
C HIS A 90 -5.92 -2.18 13.73
N GLY A 91 -5.36 -1.21 14.48
CA GLY A 91 -5.84 0.19 14.51
C GLY A 91 -7.11 0.46 15.32
N PHE A 92 -8.03 -0.51 15.47
CA PHE A 92 -9.31 -0.38 16.16
C PHE A 92 -9.18 -0.36 17.70
N THR A 93 -8.43 0.61 18.22
CA THR A 93 -8.08 0.75 19.64
C THR A 93 -9.29 0.70 20.57
N VAL A 94 -9.33 -0.29 21.46
CA VAL A 94 -10.40 -0.48 22.45
C VAL A 94 -10.29 0.53 23.60
N ALA A 95 -9.07 0.85 24.03
CA ALA A 95 -8.82 1.93 24.99
C ALA A 95 -7.38 2.47 24.85
N ALA A 96 -7.19 3.79 24.98
CA ALA A 96 -5.85 4.38 24.94
C ALA A 96 -4.99 4.06 26.18
N SER A 97 -5.62 3.73 27.33
CA SER A 97 -4.91 3.22 28.51
C SER A 97 -5.85 2.47 29.47
N GLY A 98 -5.28 1.58 30.27
CA GLY A 98 -6.01 0.84 31.31
C GLY A 98 -6.75 -0.39 30.76
N ALA A 99 -7.87 -0.74 31.40
CA ALA A 99 -8.59 -1.98 31.11
C ALA A 99 -9.14 -2.00 29.67
N GLY A 100 -8.55 -2.83 28.81
CA GLY A 100 -8.87 -2.94 27.39
C GLY A 100 -7.82 -2.35 26.45
N SER A 101 -6.83 -1.59 26.94
CA SER A 101 -5.75 -1.08 26.07
C SER A 101 -4.80 -2.18 25.63
N ALA A 102 -3.92 -1.88 24.67
CA ALA A 102 -2.85 -2.76 24.23
C ALA A 102 -2.09 -3.36 25.43
N GLY A 103 -1.96 -4.70 25.45
CA GLY A 103 -1.30 -5.46 26.53
C GLY A 103 -2.02 -5.45 27.88
N ASN A 104 -3.22 -4.87 27.96
CA ASN A 104 -4.07 -4.77 29.15
C ASN A 104 -5.51 -5.23 28.83
N GLU A 105 -5.66 -6.12 27.86
CA GLU A 105 -6.96 -6.61 27.40
C GLU A 105 -7.69 -7.42 28.47
N THR A 106 -9.01 -7.48 28.32
CA THR A 106 -9.92 -8.02 29.32
C THR A 106 -10.81 -9.11 28.75
N ALA A 107 -11.14 -10.09 29.59
CA ALA A 107 -12.12 -11.12 29.27
C ALA A 107 -13.58 -10.63 29.40
N TYR A 108 -13.89 -9.35 29.10
CA TYR A 108 -15.24 -8.77 29.23
C TYR A 108 -15.58 -7.77 28.11
N PHE A 109 -16.73 -7.97 27.45
CA PHE A 109 -17.14 -7.20 26.28
C PHE A 109 -17.92 -5.96 26.74
N GLY A 110 -17.19 -4.87 26.95
CA GLY A 110 -17.73 -3.60 27.42
C GLY A 110 -18.27 -2.70 26.30
N GLY A 111 -18.69 -1.48 26.67
CA GLY A 111 -19.06 -0.44 25.70
C GLY A 111 -17.90 0.00 24.81
N LEU A 112 -16.68 0.00 25.36
CA LEU A 112 -15.44 0.26 24.61
C LEU A 112 -15.17 -0.81 23.54
N THR A 113 -15.25 -2.10 23.92
CA THR A 113 -15.16 -3.22 22.97
C THR A 113 -16.24 -3.13 21.88
N LYS A 114 -17.46 -2.68 22.24
CA LYS A 114 -18.52 -2.42 21.26
C LYS A 114 -18.11 -1.34 20.26
N ALA A 115 -17.57 -0.21 20.73
CA ALA A 115 -17.15 0.91 19.86
C ALA A 115 -16.06 0.48 18.88
N ALA A 116 -15.02 -0.24 19.35
CA ALA A 116 -13.98 -0.80 18.49
C ALA A 116 -14.53 -1.80 17.45
N VAL A 117 -15.49 -2.65 17.83
CA VAL A 117 -16.17 -3.55 16.86
C VAL A 117 -17.04 -2.77 15.86
N VAL A 118 -17.64 -1.64 16.24
CA VAL A 118 -18.36 -0.76 15.28
C VAL A 118 -17.37 -0.14 14.29
N ALA A 119 -16.23 0.36 14.76
CA ALA A 119 -15.18 0.92 13.90
C ALA A 119 -14.65 -0.12 12.89
N PHE A 120 -14.27 -1.30 13.38
CA PHE A 120 -13.86 -2.44 12.53
C PHE A 120 -14.95 -2.83 11.50
N GLN A 121 -16.22 -2.80 11.90
CA GLN A 121 -17.35 -3.10 11.01
C GLN A 121 -17.55 -2.05 9.91
N ASN A 122 -17.40 -0.77 10.24
CA ASN A 122 -17.51 0.33 9.27
C ASN A 122 -16.34 0.30 8.28
N ALA A 123 -15.09 0.22 8.78
CA ALA A 123 -13.87 0.13 7.97
C ALA A 123 -13.78 -1.15 7.10
N ASN A 124 -14.72 -2.10 7.27
CA ASN A 124 -14.81 -3.31 6.46
C ASN A 124 -16.22 -3.48 5.87
N ALA A 125 -16.94 -2.37 5.61
CA ALA A 125 -18.35 -2.38 5.23
C ALA A 125 -18.69 -3.33 4.07
N SER A 126 -17.88 -3.32 3.00
CA SER A 126 -18.04 -4.19 1.82
C SER A 126 -18.04 -5.68 2.12
N THR A 127 -17.28 -6.13 3.13
CA THR A 127 -17.12 -7.55 3.49
C THR A 127 -17.87 -7.95 4.77
N VAL A 128 -18.28 -6.99 5.60
CA VAL A 128 -18.87 -7.25 6.93
C VAL A 128 -20.30 -6.72 7.07
N LEU A 129 -20.67 -5.63 6.39
CA LEU A 129 -21.97 -4.98 6.50
C LEU A 129 -22.87 -5.22 5.28
N ALA A 130 -22.35 -5.06 4.06
CA ALA A 130 -23.12 -5.31 2.84
C ALA A 130 -23.64 -6.76 2.75
N PRO A 131 -22.86 -7.82 3.05
CA PRO A 131 -23.37 -9.20 3.08
C PRO A 131 -24.39 -9.47 4.21
N ALA A 132 -24.50 -8.56 5.18
CA ALA A 132 -25.48 -8.61 6.26
C ALA A 132 -26.73 -7.74 5.99
N GLY A 133 -26.76 -6.96 4.91
CA GLY A 133 -27.83 -6.00 4.64
C GLY A 133 -27.86 -4.82 5.63
N LEU A 134 -26.70 -4.39 6.12
CA LEU A 134 -26.54 -3.33 7.11
C LEU A 134 -25.85 -2.11 6.52
N ALA A 135 -26.31 -0.90 6.87
CA ALA A 135 -25.69 0.37 6.49
C ALA A 135 -24.67 0.89 7.53
N SER A 136 -24.56 0.26 8.71
CA SER A 136 -23.61 0.68 9.76
C SER A 136 -23.30 -0.43 10.76
N GLY A 137 -22.15 -0.30 11.43
CA GLY A 137 -21.66 -1.20 12.47
C GLY A 137 -22.61 -1.32 13.66
N THR A 138 -22.93 -2.55 14.05
CA THR A 138 -23.83 -2.87 15.16
C THR A 138 -23.08 -3.10 16.47
N GLY A 139 -21.79 -3.39 16.42
CA GLY A 139 -20.98 -3.78 17.58
C GLY A 139 -21.19 -5.23 18.02
N TYR A 140 -21.81 -6.05 17.18
CA TYR A 140 -22.01 -7.49 17.39
C TYR A 140 -20.97 -8.27 16.60
N TRP A 141 -20.12 -9.06 17.27
CA TRP A 141 -19.07 -9.87 16.64
C TRP A 141 -19.67 -11.11 15.96
N GLY A 142 -20.34 -10.88 14.84
CA GLY A 142 -21.10 -11.88 14.08
C GLY A 142 -20.25 -12.72 13.12
N ALA A 143 -20.92 -13.53 12.30
CA ALA A 143 -20.27 -14.45 11.36
C ALA A 143 -19.36 -13.73 10.36
N PHE A 144 -19.81 -12.61 9.76
CA PHE A 144 -19.01 -11.86 8.80
C PHE A 144 -17.82 -11.13 9.45
N SER A 145 -17.99 -10.56 10.65
CA SER A 145 -16.88 -9.97 11.41
C SER A 145 -15.79 -11.00 11.70
N ARG A 146 -16.17 -12.22 12.10
CA ARG A 146 -15.23 -13.34 12.22
C ARG A 146 -14.63 -13.77 10.89
N ALA A 147 -15.41 -13.82 9.82
CA ALA A 147 -14.90 -14.22 8.51
C ALA A 147 -13.81 -13.25 8.02
N ARG A 148 -14.04 -11.94 8.12
CA ARG A 148 -13.04 -10.92 7.78
C ARG A 148 -11.84 -10.92 8.72
N ALA A 149 -12.04 -11.04 10.04
CA ALA A 149 -10.93 -11.14 11.00
C ALA A 149 -10.08 -12.41 10.78
N ASN A 150 -10.71 -13.55 10.53
CA ASN A 150 -10.02 -14.80 10.19
C ASN A 150 -9.33 -14.74 8.82
N ALA A 151 -9.85 -13.94 7.87
CA ALA A 151 -9.22 -13.71 6.58
C ALA A 151 -7.99 -12.79 6.71
N ILE A 152 -8.07 -11.72 7.51
CA ILE A 152 -6.90 -10.88 7.86
C ILE A 152 -5.83 -11.75 8.56
N CYS A 153 -6.23 -12.58 9.52
CA CYS A 153 -5.36 -13.60 10.15
C CYS A 153 -4.76 -14.64 9.18
N ALA A 154 -5.26 -14.77 7.96
CA ALA A 154 -4.82 -15.76 6.96
C ALA A 154 -4.21 -15.14 5.69
N ALA A 155 -4.29 -13.82 5.54
CA ALA A 155 -3.66 -13.04 4.48
C ALA A 155 -2.21 -12.67 4.83
N ALA A 156 -1.87 -12.61 6.12
CA ALA A 156 -0.48 -12.58 6.56
C ALA A 156 0.29 -13.73 5.89
N PRO A 157 1.45 -13.48 5.25
CA PRO A 157 2.21 -14.52 4.58
C PRO A 157 2.53 -15.63 5.58
N THR A 158 2.41 -16.89 5.14
CA THR A 158 2.88 -18.01 5.98
C THR A 158 4.37 -17.76 6.25
N PRO A 159 4.81 -17.60 7.50
CA PRO A 159 6.22 -17.38 7.76
C PRO A 159 6.96 -18.63 7.29
N THR A 160 7.73 -18.50 6.20
CA THR A 160 8.77 -19.46 5.82
C THR A 160 9.54 -19.74 7.10
N PRO A 161 9.53 -20.99 7.62
CA PRO A 161 9.76 -21.23 9.03
C PRO A 161 11.15 -20.75 9.41
N THR A 162 11.21 -19.58 10.05
CA THR A 162 12.45 -18.98 10.54
C THR A 162 13.15 -20.08 11.32
N PRO A 163 14.39 -20.46 10.95
CA PRO A 163 15.04 -21.58 11.60
C PRO A 163 15.06 -21.27 13.08
N THR A 164 14.38 -22.11 13.88
CA THR A 164 14.32 -21.95 15.34
C THR A 164 15.75 -21.71 15.79
N PRO A 165 16.06 -20.61 16.50
CA PRO A 165 17.43 -20.24 16.82
C PRO A 165 18.05 -21.42 17.55
N THR A 166 18.87 -22.18 16.82
CA THR A 166 19.48 -23.40 17.32
C THR A 166 20.37 -22.93 18.46
N PRO A 167 20.06 -23.29 19.72
CA PRO A 167 20.55 -22.56 20.89
C PRO A 167 22.06 -22.48 20.80
N THR A 168 22.57 -21.27 20.55
CA THR A 168 23.87 -21.01 19.90
C THR A 168 24.90 -22.01 20.42
N PRO A 169 25.31 -23.02 19.62
CA PRO A 169 25.85 -24.26 20.16
C PRO A 169 26.98 -23.99 21.15
N GLY A 170 26.67 -24.08 22.45
CA GLY A 170 27.41 -23.36 23.49
C GLY A 170 28.88 -23.77 23.51
N PRO A 171 29.76 -22.83 23.11
CA PRO A 171 30.70 -23.01 21.99
C PRO A 171 31.09 -24.47 21.80
N THR A 172 30.49 -25.14 20.81
CA THR A 172 30.85 -26.50 20.37
C THR A 172 32.37 -26.55 20.35
N PRO A 173 33.02 -27.29 21.28
CA PRO A 173 34.42 -27.04 21.58
C PRO A 173 35.23 -27.34 20.34
N THR A 174 35.76 -26.29 19.72
CA THR A 174 36.43 -26.34 18.42
C THR A 174 37.37 -27.53 18.44
N PRO A 175 37.14 -28.57 17.61
CA PRO A 175 37.72 -29.89 17.80
C PRO A 175 39.23 -29.74 17.73
N THR A 176 39.88 -29.68 18.91
CA THR A 176 41.12 -28.92 19.08
C THR A 176 42.13 -29.44 18.08
N PRO A 177 42.45 -28.64 17.03
CA PRO A 177 42.84 -29.24 15.77
C PRO A 177 44.12 -30.01 15.99
N GLY A 178 44.05 -31.32 15.71
CA GLY A 178 45.19 -32.21 15.91
C GLY A 178 46.41 -31.60 15.23
N PRO A 179 47.58 -31.55 15.90
CA PRO A 179 48.72 -30.76 15.47
C PRO A 179 49.07 -31.04 14.01
N LEU A 180 49.68 -30.07 13.34
CA LEU A 180 50.13 -30.22 11.96
C LEU A 180 50.98 -31.49 11.80
N GLN A 181 50.60 -32.35 10.86
CA GLN A 181 51.29 -33.61 10.56
C GLN A 181 51.92 -33.53 9.17
N GLY A 182 53.14 -34.08 9.04
CA GLY A 182 53.80 -34.24 7.74
C GLY A 182 55.25 -33.79 7.73
N GLY A 183 55.70 -33.39 6.54
CA GLY A 183 57.05 -32.90 6.26
C GLY A 183 57.13 -31.37 6.26
N ALA A 184 58.05 -30.85 5.45
CA ALA A 184 57.97 -29.46 5.03
C ALA A 184 56.77 -29.32 4.07
N GLY A 185 56.00 -28.24 4.19
CA GLY A 185 54.74 -28.05 3.46
C GLY A 185 54.73 -26.85 2.53
N SER A 186 53.88 -26.92 1.53
CA SER A 186 53.63 -25.89 0.52
C SER A 186 52.17 -25.90 0.05
N ILE A 187 51.73 -24.80 -0.57
CA ILE A 187 50.45 -24.74 -1.28
C ILE A 187 50.70 -25.28 -2.70
N GLU A 188 49.96 -26.33 -3.09
CA GLU A 188 50.08 -27.01 -4.38
C GLU A 188 49.31 -26.25 -5.48
N SER A 189 48.17 -25.64 -5.15
CA SER A 189 47.44 -24.75 -6.05
C SER A 189 46.59 -23.68 -5.32
N PHE A 190 46.33 -22.58 -6.05
CA PHE A 190 45.25 -21.65 -5.77
C PHE A 190 44.28 -21.67 -6.96
N THR A 191 42.96 -21.67 -6.73
CA THR A 191 41.94 -21.58 -7.80
C THR A 191 40.80 -20.64 -7.36
N ALA A 192 40.38 -19.68 -8.18
CA ALA A 192 39.26 -18.80 -7.84
C ALA A 192 37.93 -19.57 -7.69
N ILE A 193 37.08 -19.17 -6.74
CA ILE A 193 35.75 -19.76 -6.53
C ILE A 193 34.77 -19.17 -7.55
N SER A 194 34.38 -19.96 -8.55
CA SER A 194 33.42 -19.54 -9.58
C SER A 194 32.02 -19.38 -8.99
N GLY A 195 31.47 -18.16 -9.03
CA GLY A 195 30.17 -17.82 -8.43
C GLY A 195 30.28 -17.03 -7.11
N LEU A 196 31.36 -16.29 -6.92
CA LEU A 196 31.44 -15.10 -6.07
C LEU A 196 32.05 -14.00 -6.96
N SER A 197 31.21 -13.21 -7.65
CA SER A 197 31.64 -12.17 -8.59
C SER A 197 30.47 -11.32 -9.08
N ASN A 198 30.60 -10.00 -9.03
CA ASN A 198 29.50 -9.03 -9.17
C ASN A 198 28.40 -9.33 -8.14
N GLU A 199 28.83 -9.50 -6.89
CA GLU A 199 27.95 -9.64 -5.75
C GLU A 199 27.58 -8.24 -5.26
N GLN A 200 26.30 -8.01 -5.01
CA GLN A 200 25.80 -6.74 -4.50
C GLN A 200 25.74 -6.80 -2.98
N VAL A 201 26.28 -5.80 -2.29
CA VAL A 201 26.18 -5.66 -0.83
C VAL A 201 25.04 -4.70 -0.53
N GLY A 202 23.94 -5.22 0.02
CA GLY A 202 22.84 -4.37 0.45
C GLY A 202 23.20 -3.55 1.69
N GLU A 203 22.62 -2.36 1.79
CA GLU A 203 22.64 -1.57 3.00
C GLU A 203 22.22 -2.39 4.23
N GLY A 204 22.98 -2.27 5.32
CA GLY A 204 22.73 -2.97 6.57
C GLY A 204 22.99 -4.48 6.55
N GLU A 205 23.27 -5.10 5.40
CA GLU A 205 23.58 -6.53 5.31
C GLU A 205 24.90 -6.90 6.00
N LYS A 206 25.06 -8.18 6.34
CA LYS A 206 26.16 -8.67 7.20
C LYS A 206 26.77 -9.97 6.68
N ASP A 207 28.10 -10.00 6.61
CA ASP A 207 28.90 -11.13 6.10
C ASP A 207 28.52 -11.60 4.66
N VAL A 208 28.23 -10.64 3.77
CA VAL A 208 28.01 -10.82 2.32
C VAL A 208 29.34 -11.21 1.65
N LYS A 209 29.35 -12.31 0.90
CA LYS A 209 30.58 -12.95 0.39
C LYS A 209 30.99 -12.39 -0.98
N ILE A 210 31.87 -11.42 -1.00
CA ILE A 210 32.28 -10.73 -2.23
C ILE A 210 33.33 -11.48 -3.07
N ALA A 211 34.21 -12.29 -2.47
CA ALA A 211 35.23 -13.02 -3.21
C ALA A 211 35.73 -14.27 -2.48
N GLY A 212 36.35 -15.21 -3.20
CA GLY A 212 36.99 -16.37 -2.58
C GLY A 212 37.94 -17.15 -3.47
N ILE A 213 38.94 -17.75 -2.83
CA ILE A 213 39.94 -18.61 -3.46
C ILE A 213 39.97 -19.97 -2.77
N LYS A 214 40.09 -21.03 -3.57
CA LYS A 214 40.44 -22.36 -3.11
C LYS A 214 41.94 -22.45 -2.88
N VAL A 215 42.32 -23.10 -1.78
CA VAL A 215 43.71 -23.35 -1.41
C VAL A 215 43.90 -24.85 -1.26
N GLU A 216 44.81 -25.42 -2.03
CA GLU A 216 45.18 -26.84 -1.99
C GLU A 216 46.52 -27.01 -1.27
N ALA A 217 46.55 -27.77 -0.18
CA ALA A 217 47.78 -28.10 0.54
C ALA A 217 48.48 -29.31 -0.10
N ASP A 218 49.81 -29.29 -0.19
CA ASP A 218 50.56 -30.38 -0.81
C ASP A 218 50.33 -31.74 -0.13
N ASN A 219 50.57 -32.80 -0.89
CA ASN A 219 50.39 -34.19 -0.46
C ASN A 219 51.39 -34.67 0.64
N GLY A 220 52.26 -33.80 1.14
CA GLY A 220 53.33 -34.08 2.09
C GLY A 220 53.20 -33.44 3.47
N SER A 221 52.40 -32.37 3.64
CA SER A 221 52.21 -31.71 4.95
C SER A 221 50.88 -31.00 5.14
N ASP A 222 50.36 -31.05 6.37
CA ASP A 222 49.32 -30.13 6.82
C ASP A 222 49.88 -28.70 6.90
N ILE A 223 49.05 -27.70 6.55
CA ILE A 223 49.38 -26.27 6.68
C ILE A 223 48.31 -25.53 7.50
N GLU A 224 48.74 -24.59 8.33
CA GLU A 224 47.87 -23.66 9.06
C GLU A 224 47.95 -22.26 8.42
N ILE A 225 46.83 -21.74 7.90
CA ILE A 225 46.76 -20.36 7.40
C ILE A 225 46.88 -19.43 8.62
N THR A 226 47.83 -18.49 8.58
CA THR A 226 48.11 -17.55 9.69
C THR A 226 47.88 -16.10 9.33
N ALA A 227 47.97 -15.73 8.05
CA ALA A 227 47.57 -14.42 7.57
C ALA A 227 47.21 -14.44 6.07
N VAL A 228 46.41 -13.48 5.64
CA VAL A 228 46.07 -13.19 4.24
C VAL A 228 46.33 -11.72 3.98
N ARG A 229 46.94 -11.36 2.84
CA ARG A 229 47.02 -9.95 2.39
C ARG A 229 45.99 -9.71 1.30
N LEU A 230 45.12 -8.75 1.55
CA LEU A 230 44.07 -8.27 0.65
C LEU A 230 44.41 -6.87 0.13
N ASP A 231 43.78 -6.51 -0.98
CA ASP A 231 43.93 -5.25 -1.70
C ASP A 231 42.56 -4.84 -2.26
N PHE A 232 42.11 -3.64 -1.90
CA PHE A 232 40.87 -3.01 -2.36
C PHE A 232 41.15 -1.72 -3.16
N SER A 233 42.37 -1.53 -3.68
CA SER A 233 42.79 -0.29 -4.38
C SER A 233 42.13 -0.05 -5.74
N THR A 234 41.34 -1.02 -6.22
CA THR A 234 40.41 -0.81 -7.34
C THR A 234 39.06 -0.43 -6.75
N GLN A 235 38.76 0.86 -6.81
CA GLN A 235 37.71 1.51 -6.03
C GLN A 235 37.12 2.70 -6.79
N PRO A 236 35.94 3.18 -6.38
CA PRO A 236 35.31 4.32 -7.03
C PRO A 236 35.84 5.66 -6.51
N GLY A 237 36.73 6.28 -7.29
CA GLY A 237 37.25 7.61 -7.01
C GLY A 237 38.54 7.61 -6.19
N ASN A 238 38.46 8.09 -4.95
CA ASN A 238 39.54 8.07 -3.95
C ASN A 238 38.96 7.85 -2.53
N ASN A 239 37.84 7.15 -2.43
CA ASN A 239 37.02 7.06 -1.21
C ASN A 239 37.57 5.96 -0.26
N ASP A 240 37.23 5.98 1.02
CA ASP A 240 37.72 5.00 2.00
C ASP A 240 36.71 3.87 2.23
N LEU A 241 37.21 2.66 2.55
CA LEU A 241 36.35 1.47 2.57
C LEU A 241 35.30 1.50 3.70
N ASP A 242 35.56 2.24 4.79
CA ASP A 242 34.61 2.46 5.89
C ASP A 242 33.47 3.43 5.60
N GLU A 243 33.47 4.09 4.43
CA GLU A 243 32.33 4.88 3.95
C GLU A 243 31.21 3.93 3.44
N PHE A 244 31.56 2.75 2.90
CA PHE A 244 30.62 1.80 2.28
C PHE A 244 30.34 0.53 3.08
N VAL A 245 31.34 -0.01 3.80
CA VAL A 245 31.20 -1.24 4.60
C VAL A 245 31.79 -1.07 6.01
N THR A 246 31.29 -1.85 6.97
CA THR A 246 31.62 -1.73 8.40
C THR A 246 32.73 -2.68 8.85
N ASP A 247 32.77 -3.91 8.32
CA ASP A 247 33.81 -4.88 8.61
C ASP A 247 34.10 -5.84 7.45
N VAL A 248 35.35 -6.34 7.42
CA VAL A 248 35.86 -7.35 6.48
C VAL A 248 36.13 -8.65 7.25
N THR A 249 35.53 -9.76 6.82
CA THR A 249 35.66 -11.08 7.46
C THR A 249 36.33 -12.12 6.59
N ILE A 250 37.13 -12.99 7.23
CA ILE A 250 37.88 -14.07 6.59
C ILE A 250 37.37 -15.42 7.09
N TRP A 251 36.87 -16.23 6.16
CA TRP A 251 36.27 -17.53 6.40
C TRP A 251 37.10 -18.62 5.72
N LEU A 252 37.30 -19.77 6.37
CA LEU A 252 37.88 -20.96 5.77
C LEU A 252 36.90 -22.13 5.96
N ASP A 253 36.44 -22.73 4.85
CA ASP A 253 35.52 -23.89 4.84
C ASP A 253 34.26 -23.63 5.67
N GLY A 254 33.68 -22.43 5.52
CA GLY A 254 32.47 -21.98 6.21
C GLY A 254 32.64 -21.56 7.67
N GLN A 255 33.87 -21.53 8.22
CA GLN A 255 34.15 -21.07 9.58
C GLN A 255 34.92 -19.74 9.58
N LEU A 256 34.46 -18.77 10.37
CA LEU A 256 35.13 -17.48 10.60
C LEU A 256 36.47 -17.65 11.34
N TYR A 257 37.51 -16.96 10.88
CA TYR A 257 38.83 -16.91 11.53
C TYR A 257 39.38 -15.51 11.80
N ALA A 258 38.90 -14.48 11.09
CA ALA A 258 39.22 -13.09 11.39
C ALA A 258 38.04 -12.16 11.02
N ARG A 259 37.90 -11.07 11.78
CA ARG A 259 37.12 -9.87 11.43
C ARG A 259 38.02 -8.67 11.67
N VAL A 260 38.02 -7.73 10.74
CA VAL A 260 38.79 -6.49 10.79
C VAL A 260 37.87 -5.33 10.41
N ASP A 261 38.04 -4.20 11.08
CA ASP A 261 37.30 -2.96 10.82
C ASP A 261 37.63 -2.45 9.40
N ALA A 262 36.63 -1.93 8.67
CA ALA A 262 36.84 -1.45 7.31
C ALA A 262 37.83 -0.26 7.25
N SER A 263 37.93 0.54 8.32
CA SER A 263 38.88 1.65 8.46
C SER A 263 40.36 1.22 8.51
N GLU A 264 40.65 -0.08 8.46
CA GLU A 264 41.99 -0.59 8.17
C GLU A 264 42.36 -0.60 6.67
N PHE A 265 41.48 -0.14 5.77
CA PHE A 265 41.65 -0.09 4.31
C PHE A 265 41.36 1.32 3.74
N ASN A 266 42.40 2.16 3.68
CA ASN A 266 42.30 3.57 3.29
C ASN A 266 43.52 4.06 2.51
N ASP A 267 43.47 5.31 2.02
CA ASP A 267 44.53 5.96 1.23
C ASP A 267 45.93 5.87 1.89
N ASP A 268 45.98 6.08 3.22
CA ASP A 268 47.16 6.04 4.09
C ASP A 268 47.86 4.64 4.11
N ASN A 269 47.19 3.60 3.58
CA ASN A 269 47.76 2.26 3.37
C ASN A 269 47.60 1.67 1.95
N GLU A 270 47.29 2.51 0.96
CA GLU A 270 47.01 2.12 -0.44
C GLU A 270 45.85 1.10 -0.54
N TRP A 271 44.89 1.14 0.41
CA TRP A 271 43.79 0.15 0.58
C TRP A 271 44.27 -1.31 0.65
N THR A 272 45.47 -1.56 1.23
CA THR A 272 46.03 -2.92 1.37
C THR A 272 46.35 -3.32 2.81
N ARG A 273 45.83 -4.47 3.25
CA ARG A 273 45.97 -4.95 4.64
C ARG A 273 46.41 -6.40 4.71
N THR A 274 47.25 -6.73 5.70
CA THR A 274 47.61 -8.11 6.05
C THR A 274 46.85 -8.54 7.31
N ILE A 275 45.73 -9.23 7.11
CA ILE A 275 44.87 -9.74 8.19
C ILE A 275 45.49 -10.99 8.79
N SER A 276 45.61 -11.04 10.11
CA SER A 276 46.06 -12.25 10.84
C SER A 276 44.87 -13.11 11.24
N LEU A 277 44.94 -14.42 11.03
CA LEU A 277 43.86 -15.36 11.34
C LEU A 277 44.00 -15.95 12.75
N SER A 278 42.86 -16.27 13.35
CA SER A 278 42.81 -17.03 14.60
C SER A 278 43.40 -18.43 14.42
N PRO A 279 44.09 -19.00 15.42
CA PRO A 279 44.65 -20.35 15.32
C PRO A 279 43.62 -21.43 15.03
N GLY A 280 44.01 -22.41 14.22
CA GLY A 280 43.21 -23.57 13.83
C GLY A 280 42.73 -23.59 12.38
N ALA A 281 43.09 -22.59 11.56
CA ALA A 281 42.75 -22.50 10.13
C ALA A 281 43.55 -23.50 9.28
N ILE A 282 43.37 -24.79 9.55
CA ILE A 282 44.21 -25.88 9.01
C ILE A 282 43.59 -26.50 7.75
N ILE A 283 44.42 -26.58 6.71
CA ILE A 283 44.23 -27.40 5.53
C ILE A 283 45.11 -28.64 5.70
N ARG A 284 44.55 -29.84 5.47
CA ARG A 284 45.28 -31.10 5.65
C ARG A 284 46.03 -31.48 4.37
N ALA A 285 47.10 -32.25 4.51
CA ALA A 285 47.92 -32.69 3.37
C ALA A 285 47.07 -33.31 2.24
N GLY A 286 47.19 -32.79 1.02
CA GLY A 286 46.41 -33.22 -0.15
C GLY A 286 44.92 -32.88 -0.09
N ALA A 287 44.52 -31.84 0.65
CA ALA A 287 43.15 -31.35 0.71
C ALA A 287 43.02 -29.93 0.15
N GLU A 288 41.90 -29.69 -0.53
CA GLU A 288 41.43 -28.37 -0.99
C GLU A 288 40.48 -27.77 0.07
N LYS A 289 40.56 -26.46 0.31
CA LYS A 289 39.57 -25.71 1.10
C LYS A 289 39.27 -24.33 0.53
N ASP A 290 38.02 -23.90 0.68
CA ASP A 290 37.54 -22.59 0.26
C ASP A 290 37.90 -21.52 1.31
N LEU A 291 38.72 -20.54 0.92
CA LEU A 291 39.09 -19.34 1.69
C LEU A 291 38.31 -18.15 1.12
N VAL A 292 37.34 -17.64 1.86
CA VAL A 292 36.35 -16.65 1.41
C VAL A 292 36.51 -15.35 2.20
N VAL A 293 36.38 -14.22 1.50
CA VAL A 293 36.27 -12.89 2.08
C VAL A 293 34.82 -12.44 1.99
N ALA A 294 34.33 -11.85 3.08
CA ALA A 294 33.01 -11.27 3.14
C ALA A 294 33.06 -9.88 3.79
N VAL A 295 32.04 -9.06 3.55
CA VAL A 295 31.90 -7.70 4.07
C VAL A 295 30.49 -7.47 4.63
N SER A 296 30.31 -6.35 5.31
CA SER A 296 29.07 -5.99 6.01
C SER A 296 28.72 -4.53 5.68
N GLY A 297 27.65 -4.24 4.93
CA GLY A 297 27.29 -2.87 4.53
C GLY A 297 27.14 -1.90 5.71
N VAL A 298 27.35 -0.59 5.47
CA VAL A 298 26.91 0.49 6.38
C VAL A 298 25.38 0.59 6.40
N ASN A 299 24.83 1.39 7.32
CA ASN A 299 23.38 1.57 7.49
C ASN A 299 22.96 3.00 7.08
N ASN A 300 23.55 3.50 5.99
CA ASN A 300 23.39 4.87 5.48
C ASN A 300 23.96 5.00 4.05
N VAL A 301 23.75 3.99 3.18
CA VAL A 301 24.23 4.05 1.80
C VAL A 301 23.32 5.00 1.02
N ASP A 302 23.83 6.18 0.63
CA ASP A 302 23.03 7.15 -0.12
C ASP A 302 23.08 6.91 -1.64
N THR A 303 22.38 7.75 -2.41
CA THR A 303 22.25 7.60 -3.87
C THR A 303 23.47 8.07 -4.68
N ASP A 304 24.39 8.84 -4.08
CA ASP A 304 25.66 9.22 -4.69
C ASP A 304 26.73 8.11 -4.44
N ASP A 305 26.63 7.38 -3.33
CA ASP A 305 27.49 6.22 -2.98
C ASP A 305 27.04 4.87 -3.59
N ALA A 306 25.88 4.80 -4.25
CA ALA A 306 25.27 3.54 -4.69
C ALA A 306 25.54 3.16 -6.17
N GLY A 307 25.77 1.86 -6.40
CA GLY A 307 26.10 1.30 -7.72
C GLY A 307 27.58 1.43 -8.10
N ASP A 308 28.43 1.71 -7.10
CA ASP A 308 29.82 2.11 -7.29
C ASP A 308 30.79 0.90 -7.18
N ASP A 309 31.57 0.66 -8.24
CA ASP A 309 32.36 -0.57 -8.46
C ASP A 309 33.61 -0.62 -7.55
N TRP A 310 33.61 -1.53 -6.56
CA TRP A 310 34.81 -1.96 -5.84
C TRP A 310 35.37 -3.27 -6.43
N ALA A 311 36.67 -3.52 -6.29
CA ALA A 311 37.23 -4.84 -6.58
C ALA A 311 38.32 -5.29 -5.59
N LEU A 312 38.28 -6.57 -5.26
CA LEU A 312 39.13 -7.22 -4.26
C LEU A 312 40.14 -8.17 -4.92
N ASP A 313 41.43 -8.00 -4.64
CA ASP A 313 42.49 -8.96 -4.98
C ASP A 313 43.12 -9.63 -3.73
N PHE A 314 43.56 -10.87 -3.94
CA PHE A 314 44.34 -11.63 -2.97
C PHE A 314 45.81 -11.52 -3.36
N LEU A 315 46.61 -10.75 -2.60
CA LEU A 315 48.02 -10.55 -2.92
C LEU A 315 48.92 -11.68 -2.41
N SER A 316 48.62 -12.26 -1.24
CA SER A 316 49.41 -13.36 -0.68
C SER A 316 48.71 -14.07 0.48
N VAL A 317 49.10 -15.34 0.69
CA VAL A 317 48.67 -16.16 1.82
C VAL A 317 49.90 -16.60 2.61
N ARG A 318 49.88 -16.38 3.93
CA ARG A 318 50.92 -16.84 4.86
C ARG A 318 50.43 -18.03 5.67
N TYR A 319 51.23 -19.08 5.71
CA TYR A 319 50.95 -20.28 6.48
C TYR A 319 52.16 -20.74 7.31
N VAL A 320 51.93 -21.75 8.14
CA VAL A 320 52.94 -22.50 8.87
C VAL A 320 52.76 -23.98 8.57
N ASP A 321 53.86 -24.70 8.33
CA ASP A 321 53.86 -26.15 8.05
C ASP A 321 54.08 -27.02 9.32
N ALA A 322 54.02 -28.35 9.16
CA ALA A 322 54.26 -29.30 10.25
C ALA A 322 55.71 -29.31 10.81
N GLN A 323 56.66 -28.58 10.21
CA GLN A 323 58.00 -28.33 10.79
C GLN A 323 58.08 -27.01 11.54
N GLY A 324 57.04 -26.17 11.49
CA GLY A 324 57.03 -24.83 12.07
C GLY A 324 57.71 -23.77 11.20
N ALA A 325 57.94 -24.05 9.91
CA ALA A 325 58.40 -23.04 8.97
C ALA A 325 57.23 -22.15 8.57
N SER A 326 57.38 -20.83 8.71
CA SER A 326 56.41 -19.86 8.19
C SER A 326 56.79 -19.43 6.78
N ILE A 327 55.85 -19.59 5.85
CA ILE A 327 56.01 -19.34 4.41
C ILE A 327 54.92 -18.34 4.00
N THR A 328 55.20 -17.49 3.02
CA THR A 328 54.21 -16.57 2.43
C THR A 328 54.31 -16.69 0.93
N ASP A 329 53.27 -17.28 0.32
CA ASP A 329 53.19 -17.42 -1.13
C ASP A 329 52.36 -16.29 -1.72
N THR A 330 52.84 -15.75 -2.84
CA THR A 330 52.12 -14.75 -3.64
C THR A 330 50.96 -15.43 -4.35
N VAL A 331 49.79 -14.82 -4.23
CA VAL A 331 48.61 -15.20 -5.01
C VAL A 331 48.57 -14.32 -6.26
N THR A 332 47.91 -14.75 -7.33
CA THR A 332 47.84 -14.00 -8.59
C THR A 332 46.55 -14.33 -9.31
N PHE A 333 45.54 -13.49 -9.15
CA PHE A 333 44.25 -13.59 -9.83
C PHE A 333 43.93 -12.33 -10.62
N THR A 334 42.76 -12.32 -11.25
CA THR A 334 42.08 -11.07 -11.60
C THR A 334 41.34 -10.61 -10.35
N PRO A 335 41.36 -9.31 -9.99
CA PRO A 335 40.51 -8.78 -8.94
C PRO A 335 39.03 -9.12 -9.19
N VAL A 336 38.29 -9.40 -8.12
CA VAL A 336 36.86 -9.71 -8.18
C VAL A 336 36.07 -8.45 -7.91
N THR A 337 35.27 -8.01 -8.87
CA THR A 337 34.35 -6.86 -8.77
C THR A 337 33.11 -7.18 -7.94
N TRP A 338 32.63 -6.19 -7.19
CA TRP A 338 31.44 -6.19 -6.35
C TRP A 338 30.99 -4.75 -6.12
N ASP A 339 29.70 -4.55 -5.87
CA ASP A 339 29.07 -3.23 -5.75
C ASP A 339 28.28 -3.10 -4.44
N VAL A 340 28.00 -1.86 -4.04
CA VAL A 340 27.15 -1.53 -2.87
C VAL A 340 25.90 -0.82 -3.36
N THR A 341 24.74 -1.15 -2.76
CA THR A 341 23.43 -0.63 -3.20
C THR A 341 22.61 -0.10 -2.03
N THR A 342 21.84 0.95 -2.28
CA THR A 342 20.82 1.45 -1.34
C THR A 342 19.83 0.34 -1.00
N PHE A 343 19.23 0.38 0.20
CA PHE A 343 18.14 -0.54 0.53
C PHE A 343 17.03 -0.51 -0.53
N ALA A 344 16.66 0.68 -1.01
CA ALA A 344 15.66 0.88 -2.07
C ALA A 344 15.96 0.10 -3.35
N THR A 345 17.21 0.15 -3.84
CA THR A 345 17.65 -0.56 -5.05
C THR A 345 17.63 -2.08 -4.86
N ALA A 346 18.11 -2.56 -3.71
CA ALA A 346 18.21 -3.99 -3.41
C ALA A 346 16.84 -4.64 -3.16
N ALA A 347 15.90 -3.90 -2.55
CA ALA A 347 14.54 -4.36 -2.29
C ALA A 347 13.58 -4.17 -3.48
N GLY A 348 13.94 -3.31 -4.44
CA GLY A 348 13.09 -2.97 -5.59
C GLY A 348 11.92 -2.08 -5.18
N VAL A 349 12.20 -0.99 -4.46
CA VAL A 349 11.18 -0.09 -3.93
C VAL A 349 10.43 0.64 -5.04
N GLU A 350 9.11 0.74 -4.91
CA GLU A 350 8.27 1.53 -5.81
C GLU A 350 7.17 2.26 -5.02
N LEU A 351 7.02 3.57 -5.22
CA LEU A 351 5.83 4.33 -4.82
C LEU A 351 4.96 4.57 -6.05
N LYS A 352 3.88 3.79 -6.19
CA LYS A 352 3.06 3.75 -7.38
C LYS A 352 1.75 4.52 -7.20
N ILE A 353 1.55 5.58 -7.98
CA ILE A 353 0.28 6.31 -8.10
C ILE A 353 -0.65 5.55 -9.05
N LEU A 354 -1.91 5.38 -8.63
CA LEU A 354 -2.99 4.76 -9.38
C LEU A 354 -4.16 5.74 -9.52
N SER A 355 -4.88 5.72 -10.65
CA SER A 355 -6.17 6.42 -10.73
C SER A 355 -7.18 5.79 -9.76
N GLY A 356 -7.99 6.63 -9.11
CA GLY A 356 -8.98 6.21 -8.11
C GLY A 356 -10.39 6.07 -8.70
N VAL A 357 -11.36 6.75 -8.08
CA VAL A 357 -12.78 6.67 -8.44
C VAL A 357 -13.08 7.53 -9.67
N GLU A 358 -13.44 6.90 -10.79
CA GLU A 358 -13.93 7.53 -12.03
C GLU A 358 -15.02 8.58 -11.72
N ALA A 359 -16.06 8.23 -10.94
CA ALA A 359 -17.12 9.16 -10.52
C ALA A 359 -16.70 10.33 -9.57
N ILE A 360 -15.40 10.58 -9.39
CA ILE A 360 -14.81 11.78 -8.78
C ILE A 360 -13.82 12.44 -9.77
N ASN A 361 -13.15 11.66 -10.61
CA ASN A 361 -12.13 12.12 -11.54
C ASN A 361 -12.71 12.59 -12.89
N ASP A 362 -13.75 11.91 -13.39
CA ASP A 362 -14.47 12.27 -14.61
C ASP A 362 -15.14 13.64 -14.44
N ALA A 363 -15.18 14.44 -15.51
CA ALA A 363 -15.73 15.79 -15.48
C ALA A 363 -17.19 15.80 -15.03
N HIS A 364 -17.53 16.63 -14.05
CA HIS A 364 -18.91 16.79 -13.58
C HIS A 364 -19.19 18.22 -13.12
N VAL A 365 -20.47 18.53 -12.90
CA VAL A 365 -20.86 19.79 -12.23
C VAL A 365 -20.76 19.60 -10.72
N ILE A 366 -20.04 20.51 -10.06
CA ILE A 366 -20.03 20.68 -8.61
C ILE A 366 -21.04 21.78 -8.29
N ASN A 367 -22.03 21.44 -7.46
CA ASN A 367 -22.94 22.39 -6.85
C ASN A 367 -22.19 23.18 -5.75
N ILE A 368 -22.29 24.52 -5.79
CA ILE A 368 -21.77 25.48 -4.80
C ILE A 368 -22.91 26.39 -4.31
N ASP A 369 -22.68 27.29 -3.36
CA ASP A 369 -23.75 28.09 -2.70
C ASP A 369 -23.52 29.61 -2.87
N ASP A 370 -24.58 30.37 -3.17
CA ASP A 370 -24.54 31.80 -3.48
C ASP A 370 -24.01 32.69 -2.34
N THR A 371 -24.20 32.27 -1.09
CA THR A 371 -24.02 33.10 0.10
C THR A 371 -23.14 32.48 1.19
N SER A 372 -22.58 31.30 0.95
CA SER A 372 -21.67 30.61 1.85
C SER A 372 -20.72 29.63 1.15
N ASN A 373 -19.55 29.41 1.75
CA ASN A 373 -18.58 28.44 1.25
C ASN A 373 -19.16 27.01 1.25
N THR A 374 -18.78 26.25 0.23
CA THR A 374 -19.16 24.83 0.07
C THR A 374 -18.00 23.93 0.46
N ASP A 375 -18.04 23.47 1.71
CA ASP A 375 -16.93 22.77 2.38
C ASP A 375 -16.75 21.31 1.94
N GLY A 376 -15.49 20.88 1.79
CA GLY A 376 -15.08 19.48 1.77
C GLY A 376 -15.46 18.67 0.52
N VAL A 377 -15.67 19.32 -0.62
CA VAL A 377 -15.98 18.67 -1.91
C VAL A 377 -14.78 17.88 -2.44
N SER A 378 -14.98 16.66 -2.97
CA SER A 378 -13.90 15.86 -3.58
C SER A 378 -13.67 16.25 -5.04
N ILE A 379 -12.41 16.36 -5.45
CA ILE A 379 -12.01 16.84 -6.81
C ILE A 379 -10.94 15.96 -7.49
N LEU A 380 -10.25 15.11 -6.73
CA LEU A 380 -9.37 14.06 -7.26
C LEU A 380 -9.40 12.85 -6.33
N SER A 381 -9.43 11.65 -6.90
CA SER A 381 -9.29 10.36 -6.23
C SER A 381 -8.16 9.57 -6.85
N PHE A 382 -7.28 9.03 -6.01
CA PHE A 382 -6.12 8.24 -6.44
C PHE A 382 -5.77 7.19 -5.39
N GLY A 383 -5.06 6.14 -5.79
CA GLY A 383 -4.45 5.19 -4.87
C GLY A 383 -2.95 5.40 -4.80
N LEU A 384 -2.36 5.28 -3.60
CA LEU A 384 -0.91 5.07 -3.46
C LEU A 384 -0.65 3.63 -3.04
N LYS A 385 0.24 2.95 -3.76
CA LYS A 385 0.76 1.63 -3.41
C LYS A 385 2.26 1.72 -3.13
N ALA A 386 2.70 1.10 -2.04
CA ALA A 386 4.11 0.81 -1.81
C ALA A 386 4.45 -0.62 -2.26
N GLU A 387 5.60 -0.80 -2.89
CA GLU A 387 6.20 -2.12 -3.16
C GLU A 387 7.65 -2.12 -2.67
N GLY A 388 8.15 -3.26 -2.19
CA GLY A 388 9.55 -3.47 -1.79
C GLY A 388 9.91 -2.94 -0.39
N SER A 389 9.19 -1.92 0.09
CA SER A 389 9.34 -1.39 1.44
C SER A 389 8.04 -0.79 1.97
N ASP A 390 7.99 -0.57 3.29
CA ASP A 390 7.07 0.42 3.84
C ASP A 390 7.54 1.82 3.45
N ILE A 391 6.64 2.68 2.96
CA ILE A 391 6.95 4.04 2.49
C ILE A 391 6.19 5.08 3.32
N THR A 392 6.88 6.07 3.85
CA THR A 392 6.31 7.21 4.60
C THR A 392 6.36 8.45 3.73
N ILE A 393 5.21 9.08 3.50
CA ILE A 393 5.07 10.33 2.76
C ILE A 393 5.23 11.49 3.74
N ASP A 394 6.24 12.33 3.51
CA ASP A 394 6.45 13.58 4.27
C ASP A 394 5.74 14.74 3.59
N ASP A 395 6.00 14.99 2.30
CA ASP A 395 5.43 16.11 1.55
C ASP A 395 4.85 15.60 0.20
N PHE A 396 3.63 16.01 -0.14
CA PHE A 396 2.92 15.52 -1.32
C PHE A 396 2.33 16.66 -2.19
N PRO A 397 2.91 16.95 -3.36
CA PRO A 397 2.40 17.96 -4.30
C PRO A 397 1.20 17.47 -5.11
N VAL A 398 0.22 18.37 -5.29
CA VAL A 398 -0.89 18.25 -6.23
C VAL A 398 -0.95 19.53 -7.05
N ASN A 399 -1.05 19.39 -8.38
CA ASN A 399 -1.28 20.50 -9.30
C ASN A 399 -2.77 20.73 -9.50
N PHE A 400 -3.17 22.00 -9.58
CA PHE A 400 -4.55 22.44 -9.78
C PHE A 400 -4.56 23.44 -10.94
N ASP A 401 -5.40 23.19 -11.95
CA ASP A 401 -5.61 24.09 -13.09
C ASP A 401 -7.08 24.53 -13.15
N ILE A 402 -7.30 25.81 -13.44
CA ILE A 402 -8.62 26.47 -13.44
C ILE A 402 -8.86 27.24 -14.74
N SER A 403 -10.11 27.29 -15.20
CA SER A 403 -10.43 28.05 -16.43
C SER A 403 -10.04 29.52 -16.25
N SER A 404 -9.17 30.03 -17.14
CA SER A 404 -8.47 31.32 -17.02
C SER A 404 -9.33 32.62 -16.94
N THR A 405 -10.65 32.51 -16.86
CA THR A 405 -11.63 33.60 -16.70
C THR A 405 -11.58 34.24 -15.31
N THR A 406 -11.35 33.46 -14.25
CA THR A 406 -11.30 33.91 -12.83
C THR A 406 -9.89 34.24 -12.33
N GLY A 407 -8.85 33.90 -13.10
CA GLY A 407 -7.50 34.45 -12.99
C GLY A 407 -6.57 33.89 -11.91
N SER A 408 -7.09 33.45 -10.76
CA SER A 408 -6.29 32.83 -9.68
C SER A 408 -7.12 31.84 -8.84
N ILE A 409 -6.51 30.73 -8.41
CA ILE A 409 -7.20 29.66 -7.68
C ILE A 409 -7.74 30.10 -6.31
N GLU A 410 -7.13 31.08 -5.64
CA GLU A 410 -7.67 31.59 -4.36
C GLU A 410 -9.04 32.28 -4.49
N ASN A 411 -9.43 32.69 -5.71
CA ASN A 411 -10.76 33.23 -5.99
C ASN A 411 -11.84 32.14 -5.98
N ILE A 412 -11.44 30.87 -6.20
CA ILE A 412 -12.31 29.71 -6.34
C ILE A 412 -12.41 28.90 -5.04
N THR A 413 -11.26 28.59 -4.42
CA THR A 413 -11.19 27.77 -3.20
C THR A 413 -10.36 28.46 -2.12
N SER A 414 -10.77 28.29 -0.87
CA SER A 414 -10.12 28.90 0.29
C SER A 414 -9.10 27.97 0.95
N THR A 415 -9.35 26.66 0.96
CA THR A 415 -8.48 25.63 1.53
C THR A 415 -8.67 24.32 0.77
N VAL A 416 -7.58 23.61 0.53
CA VAL A 416 -7.57 22.23 0.00
C VAL A 416 -7.08 21.25 1.06
N TYR A 417 -7.48 20.00 0.93
CA TYR A 417 -7.23 18.95 1.90
C TYR A 417 -6.79 17.66 1.23
N LEU A 418 -5.88 16.94 1.89
CA LEU A 418 -5.51 15.58 1.54
C LEU A 418 -6.09 14.61 2.59
N PHE A 419 -6.80 13.60 2.11
CA PHE A 419 -7.39 12.53 2.91
C PHE A 419 -6.82 11.17 2.48
N ALA A 420 -6.62 10.26 3.43
CA ALA A 420 -6.29 8.85 3.20
C ALA A 420 -7.21 7.95 4.04
N ASP A 421 -7.71 6.85 3.45
CA ASP A 421 -8.71 5.94 4.06
C ASP A 421 -9.95 6.66 4.65
N GLY A 422 -10.28 7.85 4.12
CA GLY A 422 -11.37 8.70 4.60
C GLY A 422 -11.08 9.51 5.86
N VAL A 423 -9.81 9.63 6.25
CA VAL A 423 -9.32 10.49 7.34
C VAL A 423 -8.49 11.63 6.75
N GLU A 424 -8.71 12.86 7.22
CA GLU A 424 -7.91 14.05 6.88
C GLU A 424 -6.47 13.89 7.42
N ILE A 425 -5.47 14.08 6.57
CA ILE A 425 -4.05 13.94 6.92
C ILE A 425 -3.25 15.23 6.72
N ALA A 426 -3.66 16.11 5.80
CA ALA A 426 -3.06 17.43 5.59
C ALA A 426 -4.07 18.43 5.00
N SER A 427 -3.79 19.73 5.14
CA SER A 427 -4.63 20.82 4.66
C SER A 427 -3.80 22.06 4.35
N GLU A 428 -4.00 22.67 3.18
CA GLU A 428 -3.32 23.91 2.78
C GLU A 428 -4.32 25.01 2.42
N SER A 429 -4.19 26.18 3.05
CA SER A 429 -5.05 27.34 2.78
C SER A 429 -4.47 28.20 1.67
N MET A 430 -5.30 28.57 0.70
CA MET A 430 -4.89 29.40 -0.42
C MET A 430 -4.49 30.80 0.05
N THR A 431 -3.44 31.35 -0.55
CA THR A 431 -2.96 32.70 -0.27
C THR A 431 -2.94 33.54 -1.54
N ALA A 432 -3.22 34.85 -1.41
CA ALA A 432 -3.59 35.75 -2.51
C ALA A 432 -2.44 36.11 -3.48
N ALA A 433 -1.90 35.11 -4.15
CA ALA A 433 -0.78 35.16 -5.08
C ALA A 433 -0.67 33.91 -5.97
N ALA A 434 -1.61 32.96 -5.89
CA ALA A 434 -1.58 31.74 -6.67
C ALA A 434 -2.08 32.01 -8.10
N GLY A 435 -1.46 31.41 -9.11
CA GLY A 435 -1.90 31.50 -10.50
C GLY A 435 -3.19 30.74 -10.81
N ALA A 436 -3.45 30.58 -12.11
CA ALA A 436 -4.52 29.73 -12.63
C ALA A 436 -4.11 28.26 -12.78
N ASP A 437 -2.80 27.99 -12.82
CA ASP A 437 -2.15 26.68 -12.89
C ASP A 437 -1.05 26.72 -11.82
N GLU A 438 -1.22 25.98 -10.73
CA GLU A 438 -0.31 25.99 -9.57
C GLU A 438 -0.19 24.61 -8.91
N THR A 439 1.01 24.33 -8.40
CA THR A 439 1.28 23.12 -7.61
C THR A 439 1.34 23.46 -6.13
N ILE A 440 0.38 22.91 -5.38
CA ILE A 440 0.27 23.05 -3.93
C ILE A 440 0.85 21.80 -3.27
N THR A 441 1.88 21.96 -2.44
CA THR A 441 2.44 20.86 -1.66
C THR A 441 1.75 20.78 -0.30
N PHE A 442 1.18 19.62 0.00
CA PHE A 442 0.78 19.27 1.35
C PHE A 442 2.03 18.87 2.13
N ASP A 443 2.52 19.73 3.03
CA ASP A 443 3.78 19.52 3.76
C ASP A 443 3.57 18.85 5.14
N ASN A 444 4.58 18.14 5.65
CA ASN A 444 4.62 17.56 7.01
C ASN A 444 3.52 16.51 7.33
N ILE A 445 3.20 15.64 6.37
CA ILE A 445 2.10 14.66 6.44
C ILE A 445 2.41 13.49 7.41
N ASP A 446 3.64 12.95 7.41
CA ASP A 446 4.06 11.76 8.21
C ASP A 446 3.11 10.55 8.04
N PHE A 447 2.65 10.31 6.80
CA PHE A 447 1.68 9.25 6.49
C PHE A 447 2.33 8.01 5.87
N LYS A 448 2.12 6.85 6.50
CA LYS A 448 2.76 5.59 6.12
C LYS A 448 1.86 4.67 5.29
N VAL A 449 2.28 4.36 4.07
CA VAL A 449 1.82 3.21 3.27
C VAL A 449 2.72 2.00 3.59
N SER A 450 2.15 0.81 3.77
CA SER A 450 2.93 -0.40 4.12
C SER A 450 3.24 -1.26 2.89
N ASP A 451 4.31 -2.06 2.93
CA ASP A 451 4.74 -2.89 1.78
C ASP A 451 3.61 -3.78 1.23
N GLY A 452 3.33 -3.62 -0.06
CA GLY A 452 2.31 -4.36 -0.80
C GLY A 452 0.87 -3.86 -0.60
N ASP A 453 0.60 -3.02 0.41
CA ASP A 453 -0.71 -2.39 0.62
C ASP A 453 -0.94 -1.24 -0.37
N THR A 454 -2.21 -1.00 -0.68
CA THR A 454 -2.69 0.16 -1.46
C THR A 454 -3.69 0.92 -0.60
N VAL A 455 -3.49 2.22 -0.46
CA VAL A 455 -4.32 3.13 0.34
C VAL A 455 -5.06 4.06 -0.61
N ASP A 456 -6.36 4.27 -0.35
CA ASP A 456 -7.20 5.18 -1.14
C ASP A 456 -7.07 6.62 -0.63
N PHE A 457 -6.69 7.54 -1.52
CA PHE A 457 -6.53 8.97 -1.26
C PHE A 457 -7.63 9.80 -1.96
N LEU A 458 -7.94 10.94 -1.35
CA LEU A 458 -8.82 11.96 -1.91
C LEU A 458 -8.22 13.36 -1.70
N VAL A 459 -8.20 14.17 -2.76
CA VAL A 459 -8.04 15.61 -2.66
C VAL A 459 -9.42 16.24 -2.56
N LYS A 460 -9.56 17.20 -1.63
CA LYS A 460 -10.79 17.94 -1.38
C LYS A 460 -10.54 19.45 -1.36
N ALA A 461 -11.60 20.23 -1.56
CA ALA A 461 -11.58 21.70 -1.54
C ALA A 461 -12.80 22.29 -0.81
N ASP A 462 -12.59 23.42 -0.15
CA ASP A 462 -13.64 24.32 0.34
C ASP A 462 -13.82 25.46 -0.66
N PHE A 463 -14.89 25.39 -1.47
CA PHE A 463 -15.20 26.39 -2.49
C PHE A 463 -15.76 27.68 -1.88
N ASN A 464 -15.42 28.82 -2.48
CA ASN A 464 -15.92 30.15 -2.09
C ASN A 464 -17.36 30.39 -2.57
N ASP A 465 -18.06 31.33 -1.92
CA ASP A 465 -19.36 31.83 -2.38
C ASP A 465 -19.27 32.65 -3.68
N THR A 466 -20.41 32.84 -4.37
CA THR A 466 -20.48 33.61 -5.62
C THR A 466 -20.83 35.09 -5.43
N ASP A 467 -21.51 35.51 -4.35
CA ASP A 467 -21.80 36.94 -4.05
C ASP A 467 -20.52 37.77 -3.81
N ALA A 468 -19.41 37.13 -3.42
CA ALA A 468 -18.07 37.72 -3.40
C ALA A 468 -17.60 38.28 -4.77
N ALA A 469 -18.21 37.83 -5.88
CA ALA A 469 -17.91 38.22 -7.26
C ALA A 469 -16.46 37.97 -7.71
N THR A 470 -15.78 37.01 -7.08
CA THR A 470 -14.45 36.50 -7.46
C THR A 470 -14.53 35.16 -8.18
N LEU A 471 -15.44 34.28 -7.75
CA LEU A 471 -15.87 33.09 -8.48
C LEU A 471 -16.99 33.47 -9.45
N VAL A 472 -17.00 32.84 -10.62
CA VAL A 472 -18.01 33.04 -11.68
C VAL A 472 -18.53 31.66 -12.06
N GLU A 473 -19.84 31.50 -12.22
CA GLU A 473 -20.43 30.23 -12.66
C GLU A 473 -19.90 29.77 -14.03
N GLY A 474 -19.88 28.46 -14.26
CA GLY A 474 -19.26 27.85 -15.43
C GLY A 474 -17.72 27.88 -15.44
N THR A 475 -17.08 28.49 -14.44
CA THR A 475 -15.65 28.33 -14.19
C THR A 475 -15.35 26.87 -13.88
N THR A 476 -14.27 26.33 -14.44
CA THR A 476 -13.85 24.95 -14.16
C THR A 476 -12.61 24.89 -13.27
N ILE A 477 -12.47 23.76 -12.56
CA ILE A 477 -11.30 23.38 -11.77
C ILE A 477 -10.97 21.91 -12.02
N SER A 478 -9.68 21.59 -12.10
CA SER A 478 -9.14 20.23 -12.15
C SER A 478 -8.04 20.06 -11.11
N ALA A 479 -7.70 18.81 -10.77
CA ALA A 479 -6.55 18.51 -9.92
C ALA A 479 -5.84 17.24 -10.40
N GLN A 480 -4.51 17.22 -10.34
CA GLN A 480 -3.69 16.13 -10.85
C GLN A 480 -2.38 15.94 -10.07
N VAL A 481 -1.84 14.74 -10.15
CA VAL A 481 -0.46 14.40 -9.79
C VAL A 481 0.20 13.89 -11.07
N SER A 482 0.79 14.82 -11.82
CA SER A 482 1.43 14.51 -13.11
C SER A 482 2.86 13.99 -12.90
N ALA A 483 3.62 13.85 -14.00
CA ALA A 483 5.04 13.55 -13.91
C ALA A 483 5.89 14.70 -13.32
N THR A 484 5.36 15.93 -13.25
CA THR A 484 6.02 17.06 -12.57
C THR A 484 5.88 16.91 -11.06
N GLU A 485 4.65 16.73 -10.57
CA GLU A 485 4.33 16.63 -9.14
C GLU A 485 4.97 15.40 -8.52
N ARG A 486 4.85 14.24 -9.18
CA ARG A 486 5.42 12.99 -8.66
C ARG A 486 6.92 13.08 -8.40
N ASN A 487 7.66 13.82 -9.23
CA ASN A 487 9.10 14.07 -9.07
C ASN A 487 9.43 15.08 -7.96
N ALA A 488 8.43 15.63 -7.27
CA ALA A 488 8.57 16.51 -6.12
C ALA A 488 7.87 15.96 -4.85
N ILE A 489 7.42 14.69 -4.86
CA ILE A 489 7.00 13.98 -3.65
C ILE A 489 8.23 13.75 -2.77
N VAL A 490 8.15 14.13 -1.50
CA VAL A 490 9.14 13.73 -0.49
C VAL A 490 8.61 12.52 0.24
N ALA A 491 9.21 11.36 -0.02
CA ALA A 491 8.85 10.10 0.60
C ALA A 491 10.10 9.29 0.98
N LYS A 492 10.00 8.55 2.09
CA LYS A 492 11.07 7.76 2.70
C LYS A 492 10.71 6.30 2.81
N ASP A 493 11.71 5.44 2.75
CA ASP A 493 11.54 4.01 2.98
C ASP A 493 11.49 3.64 4.48
N GLN A 494 11.60 2.35 4.79
CA GLN A 494 11.61 1.82 6.16
C GLN A 494 12.92 2.06 6.95
N THR A 495 14.02 2.44 6.29
CA THR A 495 15.29 2.83 6.93
C THR A 495 15.21 4.28 7.40
N GLY A 496 14.51 5.12 6.62
CA GLY A 496 14.32 6.55 6.84
C GLY A 496 14.99 7.43 5.78
N GLU A 497 15.65 6.83 4.79
CA GLU A 497 16.21 7.52 3.63
C GLU A 497 15.16 7.77 2.55
N ASN A 498 15.38 8.81 1.74
CA ASN A 498 14.45 9.20 0.67
C ASN A 498 14.47 8.18 -0.47
N ILE A 499 13.30 7.86 -1.05
CA ILE A 499 13.22 7.11 -2.31
C ILE A 499 13.68 7.99 -3.49
N ALA A 500 14.17 7.40 -4.59
CA ALA A 500 14.61 8.19 -5.74
C ALA A 500 13.43 8.60 -6.65
N ASP A 501 13.58 9.70 -7.39
CA ASP A 501 12.62 10.17 -8.42
C ASP A 501 12.12 9.07 -9.38
N GLY A 502 12.97 8.07 -9.64
CA GLY A 502 12.68 6.95 -10.55
C GLY A 502 11.86 5.82 -9.92
N ASP A 503 11.84 5.74 -8.59
CA ASP A 503 11.10 4.74 -7.80
C ASP A 503 9.65 5.18 -7.60
N ALA A 504 9.38 6.49 -7.68
CA ALA A 504 8.03 7.03 -7.76
C ALA A 504 7.48 6.88 -9.20
N THR A 505 6.39 6.13 -9.39
CA THR A 505 5.79 5.89 -10.72
C THR A 505 4.28 6.15 -10.78
N GLY A 506 3.72 6.11 -11.99
CA GLY A 506 2.30 6.39 -12.23
C GLY A 506 1.97 7.88 -12.29
N THR A 507 0.67 8.18 -12.35
CA THR A 507 0.05 9.52 -12.39
C THR A 507 -1.42 9.39 -11.98
N ALA A 508 -2.02 10.46 -11.47
CA ALA A 508 -3.47 10.58 -11.32
C ALA A 508 -3.94 11.92 -11.89
N THR A 509 -5.11 11.93 -12.54
CA THR A 509 -5.66 13.11 -13.22
C THR A 509 -7.17 13.15 -13.02
N GLY A 510 -7.69 14.23 -12.46
CA GLY A 510 -9.08 14.63 -12.57
C GLY A 510 -9.25 15.52 -13.79
N GLU A 511 -10.41 15.44 -14.42
CA GLU A 511 -10.81 16.31 -15.51
C GLU A 511 -11.30 17.67 -14.97
N ALA A 512 -11.78 18.53 -15.88
CA ALA A 512 -12.27 19.87 -15.53
C ALA A 512 -13.71 19.81 -15.02
N HIS A 513 -13.89 19.89 -13.71
CA HIS A 513 -15.19 19.99 -13.04
C HIS A 513 -15.72 21.42 -13.09
N ALA A 514 -16.98 21.63 -13.45
CA ALA A 514 -17.59 22.96 -13.57
C ALA A 514 -18.35 23.38 -12.31
N LEU A 515 -18.28 24.66 -11.96
CA LEU A 515 -18.82 25.21 -10.71
C LEU A 515 -20.09 26.05 -11.01
N TYR A 516 -21.21 25.72 -10.35
CA TYR A 516 -22.52 26.39 -10.51
C TYR A 516 -23.28 26.41 -9.17
N ASP A 517 -24.00 27.51 -8.90
CA ASP A 517 -24.95 27.61 -7.76
C ASP A 517 -26.35 27.13 -8.17
N ILE A 518 -26.82 27.52 -9.36
CA ILE A 518 -28.03 26.95 -9.96
C ILE A 518 -27.64 26.17 -11.21
N GLY A 519 -28.13 24.93 -11.35
CA GLY A 519 -27.84 24.15 -12.54
C GLY A 519 -28.55 22.80 -12.65
N ILE A 520 -28.01 21.98 -13.55
CA ILE A 520 -28.43 20.59 -13.77
C ILE A 520 -27.30 19.60 -13.57
N MET A 521 -27.65 18.38 -13.16
CA MET A 521 -26.81 17.20 -13.23
C MET A 521 -27.40 16.17 -14.19
N ALA A 522 -26.59 15.64 -15.11
CA ALA A 522 -26.98 14.55 -15.99
C ALA A 522 -26.42 13.21 -15.49
N THR A 523 -27.23 12.15 -15.48
CA THR A 523 -26.81 10.80 -15.09
C THR A 523 -27.15 9.79 -16.19
N PHE A 524 -26.15 9.08 -16.73
CA PHE A 524 -26.39 8.04 -17.73
C PHE A 524 -27.24 6.89 -17.17
N VAL A 525 -28.21 6.41 -17.95
CA VAL A 525 -29.11 5.31 -17.57
C VAL A 525 -28.91 4.10 -18.48
N SER A 526 -28.96 4.30 -19.80
CA SER A 526 -28.74 3.26 -20.78
C SER A 526 -28.66 3.82 -22.20
N ALA A 527 -27.84 3.21 -23.04
CA ALA A 527 -27.90 3.38 -24.49
C ALA A 527 -28.25 2.04 -25.15
N THR A 528 -29.11 2.08 -26.17
CA THR A 528 -29.53 0.89 -26.92
C THR A 528 -29.69 1.19 -28.39
N GLN A 529 -29.35 0.21 -29.23
CA GLN A 529 -29.39 0.31 -30.68
C GLN A 529 -30.12 -0.87 -31.31
N SER A 530 -30.77 -0.64 -32.44
CA SER A 530 -31.50 -1.65 -33.19
C SER A 530 -31.56 -1.33 -34.68
N ILE A 531 -31.80 -2.36 -35.50
CA ILE A 531 -32.00 -2.22 -36.94
C ILE A 531 -33.34 -2.84 -37.32
N THR A 532 -34.11 -2.11 -38.11
CA THR A 532 -35.29 -2.60 -38.81
C THR A 532 -34.94 -2.73 -40.29
N ALA A 533 -34.79 -3.96 -40.77
CA ALA A 533 -34.59 -4.22 -42.19
C ALA A 533 -35.75 -3.64 -43.02
N GLY A 534 -35.40 -3.03 -44.15
CA GLY A 534 -36.34 -2.27 -44.96
C GLY A 534 -37.31 -3.11 -45.79
N ALA A 535 -37.91 -2.46 -46.79
CA ALA A 535 -39.20 -2.86 -47.34
C ALA A 535 -39.15 -3.45 -48.77
N ASP A 536 -38.15 -3.12 -49.59
CA ASP A 536 -38.02 -3.70 -50.94
C ASP A 536 -37.28 -5.05 -50.93
N GLY A 537 -36.58 -5.38 -49.84
CA GLY A 537 -35.90 -6.66 -49.64
C GLY A 537 -34.58 -6.78 -50.39
N THR A 538 -33.95 -5.64 -50.64
CA THR A 538 -32.52 -5.50 -50.95
C THR A 538 -31.77 -5.13 -49.67
N ASP A 539 -30.49 -5.48 -49.59
CA ASP A 539 -29.65 -5.18 -48.42
C ASP A 539 -29.09 -3.74 -48.53
N ASP A 540 -29.96 -2.73 -48.74
CA ASP A 540 -29.61 -1.30 -48.91
C ASP A 540 -30.70 -0.29 -48.46
N ASP A 541 -31.66 -0.74 -47.63
CA ASP A 541 -32.71 0.11 -47.03
C ASP A 541 -32.92 -0.12 -45.51
N ASP A 542 -31.88 -0.52 -44.77
CA ASP A 542 -31.96 -0.68 -43.30
C ASP A 542 -32.29 0.64 -42.58
N THR A 543 -33.27 0.61 -41.68
CA THR A 543 -33.53 1.73 -40.77
C THR A 543 -32.86 1.47 -39.42
N VAL A 544 -31.84 2.27 -39.12
CA VAL A 544 -31.06 2.20 -37.87
C VAL A 544 -31.73 3.09 -36.83
N THR A 545 -31.96 2.56 -35.63
CA THR A 545 -32.59 3.28 -34.53
C THR A 545 -31.72 3.19 -33.28
N MET A 546 -31.24 4.36 -32.86
CA MET A 546 -30.42 4.60 -31.68
C MET A 546 -31.30 5.20 -30.58
N THR A 547 -31.00 4.89 -29.32
CA THR A 547 -31.73 5.46 -28.19
C THR A 547 -30.79 5.70 -27.02
N LEU A 548 -30.70 6.96 -26.59
CA LEU A 548 -29.97 7.37 -25.40
C LEU A 548 -30.98 7.69 -24.29
N VAL A 549 -30.71 7.20 -23.08
CA VAL A 549 -31.53 7.40 -21.89
C VAL A 549 -30.63 7.89 -20.77
N PHE A 550 -31.02 9.00 -20.17
CA PHE A 550 -30.33 9.64 -19.05
C PHE A 550 -31.35 10.31 -18.12
N ASP A 551 -30.98 10.52 -16.86
CA ASP A 551 -31.78 11.32 -15.92
C ASP A 551 -31.16 12.71 -15.80
N VAL A 552 -32.00 13.75 -15.84
CA VAL A 552 -31.63 15.14 -15.54
C VAL A 552 -32.25 15.51 -14.20
N GLU A 553 -31.47 16.09 -13.29
CA GLU A 553 -31.88 16.59 -11.97
C GLU A 553 -31.46 18.05 -11.82
N ALA A 554 -32.35 18.90 -11.32
CA ALA A 554 -32.07 20.30 -11.04
C ALA A 554 -31.69 20.50 -9.56
N PHE A 555 -30.80 21.47 -9.28
CA PHE A 555 -30.39 21.84 -7.93
C PHE A 555 -30.54 23.34 -7.69
N ASP A 556 -30.99 23.68 -6.47
CA ASP A 556 -31.02 24.99 -5.78
C ASP A 556 -31.72 26.17 -6.48
N GLY A 557 -32.13 26.02 -7.74
CA GLY A 557 -32.96 26.96 -8.49
C GLY A 557 -34.08 26.31 -9.30
N THR A 558 -34.71 27.10 -10.16
CA THR A 558 -35.59 26.62 -11.23
C THR A 558 -34.84 26.74 -12.54
N VAL A 559 -34.81 25.67 -13.32
CA VAL A 559 -34.07 25.60 -14.60
C VAL A 559 -34.98 25.11 -15.72
N TYR A 560 -34.64 25.56 -16.92
CA TYR A 560 -35.35 25.29 -18.16
C TYR A 560 -34.37 24.54 -19.06
N VAL A 561 -34.69 23.31 -19.43
CA VAL A 561 -33.81 22.41 -20.20
C VAL A 561 -34.47 22.16 -21.54
N SER A 562 -33.76 22.30 -22.65
CA SER A 562 -34.38 22.14 -23.98
C SER A 562 -35.03 20.75 -24.13
N ASN A 563 -36.24 20.71 -24.67
CA ASN A 563 -36.97 19.49 -25.01
C ASN A 563 -36.75 19.03 -26.46
N LEU A 564 -35.99 19.80 -27.24
CA LEU A 564 -35.65 19.52 -28.63
C LEU A 564 -34.24 18.93 -28.76
N ALA A 565 -34.03 18.05 -29.73
CA ALA A 565 -32.72 17.46 -30.02
C ALA A 565 -32.25 17.84 -31.43
N THR A 566 -30.93 17.97 -31.59
CA THR A 566 -30.30 18.36 -32.86
C THR A 566 -29.00 17.58 -33.09
N ALA A 567 -28.84 17.08 -34.31
CA ALA A 567 -27.61 16.40 -34.74
C ALA A 567 -26.47 17.40 -34.98
N THR A 568 -25.27 17.10 -34.49
CA THR A 568 -24.07 17.94 -34.67
C THR A 568 -22.87 17.18 -35.23
N THR A 569 -22.00 17.89 -35.95
CA THR A 569 -20.66 17.45 -36.35
C THR A 569 -19.55 18.09 -35.50
N ALA A 570 -19.92 18.78 -34.41
CA ALA A 570 -18.97 19.29 -33.43
C ALA A 570 -18.22 18.13 -32.73
N ALA A 571 -16.95 18.37 -32.42
CA ALA A 571 -16.23 17.57 -31.44
C ALA A 571 -16.76 17.87 -30.03
N ASP A 572 -16.48 16.99 -29.09
CA ASP A 572 -16.76 17.23 -27.67
C ASP A 572 -15.90 18.42 -27.17
N GLY A 573 -16.43 19.27 -26.28
CA GLY A 573 -15.76 20.50 -25.85
C GLY A 573 -15.74 21.64 -26.87
N ALA A 574 -16.50 21.54 -27.97
CA ALA A 574 -16.52 22.53 -29.06
C ALA A 574 -17.85 23.31 -29.17
N VAL A 575 -18.79 23.12 -28.24
CA VAL A 575 -20.11 23.78 -28.23
C VAL A 575 -20.05 24.97 -27.26
N THR A 576 -19.92 26.19 -27.78
CA THR A 576 -19.73 27.40 -26.94
C THR A 576 -21.00 28.19 -26.64
N ALA A 577 -22.15 27.75 -27.17
CA ALA A 577 -23.48 28.30 -26.92
C ALA A 577 -24.53 27.35 -27.53
N ILE A 578 -25.74 27.36 -26.99
CA ILE A 578 -26.93 26.69 -27.56
C ILE A 578 -28.04 27.74 -27.71
N ASP A 579 -28.89 27.57 -28.73
CA ASP A 579 -30.11 28.36 -28.97
C ASP A 579 -31.31 27.40 -28.81
N VAL A 580 -32.34 27.85 -28.08
CA VAL A 580 -33.52 27.03 -27.75
C VAL A 580 -34.33 26.67 -29.00
N ASP A 581 -34.39 27.57 -30.00
CA ASP A 581 -35.12 27.41 -31.27
C ASP A 581 -34.43 26.40 -32.22
N ASP A 582 -33.08 26.28 -32.14
CA ASP A 582 -32.24 25.38 -32.97
C ASP A 582 -31.98 24.00 -32.32
N GLY A 583 -32.46 23.77 -31.09
CA GLY A 583 -32.54 22.45 -30.42
C GLY A 583 -31.36 22.10 -29.51
N GLY A 584 -31.59 22.09 -28.20
CA GLY A 584 -30.52 22.07 -27.19
C GLY A 584 -30.01 20.71 -26.71
N ILE A 585 -30.67 19.59 -27.01
CA ILE A 585 -30.12 18.26 -26.72
C ILE A 585 -29.25 17.84 -27.91
N LEU A 586 -27.98 18.24 -27.90
CA LEU A 586 -27.06 18.00 -29.00
C LEU A 586 -26.48 16.59 -28.97
N TYR A 587 -26.59 15.88 -30.09
CA TYR A 587 -26.04 14.54 -30.26
C TYR A 587 -25.20 14.44 -31.53
N ARG A 588 -24.13 13.65 -31.50
CA ARG A 588 -23.30 13.33 -32.68
C ARG A 588 -23.65 11.93 -33.15
N TYR A 589 -24.09 11.82 -34.40
CA TYR A 589 -24.32 10.54 -35.08
C TYR A 589 -23.15 10.26 -36.01
N GLU A 590 -22.54 9.08 -35.92
CA GLU A 590 -21.35 8.72 -36.70
C GLU A 590 -21.60 7.48 -37.56
N ILE A 591 -20.88 7.41 -38.69
CA ILE A 591 -20.76 6.22 -39.55
C ILE A 591 -19.27 5.96 -39.78
N ASP A 592 -18.77 4.79 -39.38
CA ASP A 592 -17.34 4.41 -39.44
C ASP A 592 -16.40 5.49 -38.85
N GLY A 593 -16.82 6.13 -37.75
CA GLY A 593 -16.06 7.20 -37.08
C GLY A 593 -16.10 8.56 -37.80
N THR A 594 -17.09 8.77 -38.69
CA THR A 594 -17.31 10.05 -39.38
C THR A 594 -18.68 10.60 -39.01
N ALA A 595 -18.69 11.78 -38.37
CA ALA A 595 -19.92 12.47 -37.97
C ALA A 595 -20.77 12.94 -39.17
N THR A 596 -22.09 12.82 -39.05
CA THR A 596 -23.07 13.23 -40.06
C THR A 596 -24.33 13.82 -39.42
N VAL A 597 -25.04 14.65 -40.21
CA VAL A 597 -26.38 15.17 -39.89
C VAL A 597 -27.42 14.79 -40.96
N ASP A 598 -27.00 14.10 -42.03
CA ASP A 598 -27.87 13.72 -43.15
C ASP A 598 -28.74 12.50 -42.80
N LEU A 599 -29.98 12.48 -43.33
CA LEU A 599 -30.96 11.37 -43.22
C LEU A 599 -31.39 10.98 -41.79
N LEU A 600 -31.18 11.88 -40.82
CA LEU A 600 -31.61 11.71 -39.43
C LEU A 600 -33.04 12.23 -39.19
N SER A 601 -33.69 11.62 -38.21
CA SER A 601 -34.96 12.03 -37.62
C SER A 601 -34.95 11.59 -36.16
N ASP A 602 -35.12 12.53 -35.24
CA ASP A 602 -35.11 12.25 -33.80
C ASP A 602 -36.45 12.56 -33.12
N VAL A 603 -36.58 12.07 -31.88
CA VAL A 603 -37.68 12.32 -30.96
C VAL A 603 -37.14 12.33 -29.54
N VAL A 604 -37.40 13.40 -28.81
CA VAL A 604 -37.20 13.49 -27.35
C VAL A 604 -38.49 13.11 -26.63
N SER A 605 -38.37 12.52 -25.45
CA SER A 605 -39.47 12.32 -24.52
C SER A 605 -38.97 12.26 -23.08
N LYS A 606 -39.83 12.56 -22.10
CA LYS A 606 -39.49 12.47 -20.67
C LYS A 606 -40.39 11.55 -19.85
N THR A 607 -39.93 11.18 -18.67
CA THR A 607 -40.70 10.54 -17.60
C THR A 607 -40.22 11.05 -16.24
N ASN A 608 -41.07 11.79 -15.55
CA ASN A 608 -40.76 12.41 -14.26
C ASN A 608 -40.49 11.32 -13.19
N LEU A 609 -39.41 11.47 -12.43
CA LEU A 609 -38.95 10.55 -11.39
C LEU A 609 -39.20 11.12 -9.98
N THR A 610 -38.93 12.41 -9.80
CA THR A 610 -39.38 13.24 -8.67
C THR A 610 -40.17 14.44 -9.20
N GLY A 611 -40.85 15.15 -8.31
CA GLY A 611 -41.50 16.41 -8.66
C GLY A 611 -42.64 16.33 -9.68
N THR A 612 -42.85 17.43 -10.39
CA THR A 612 -43.72 17.58 -11.57
C THR A 612 -43.02 18.48 -12.58
N VAL A 613 -41.89 18.00 -13.13
CA VAL A 613 -41.18 18.63 -14.26
C VAL A 613 -42.16 18.88 -15.40
N ASP A 614 -42.53 20.15 -15.63
CA ASP A 614 -43.59 20.56 -16.55
C ASP A 614 -43.07 20.68 -17.99
N ASP A 615 -43.98 20.52 -18.94
CA ASP A 615 -43.75 20.50 -20.39
C ASP A 615 -44.57 21.65 -20.99
N ASP A 616 -43.91 22.60 -21.64
CA ASP A 616 -44.54 23.79 -22.21
C ASP A 616 -45.36 23.50 -23.48
N GLY A 617 -45.05 22.38 -24.16
CA GLY A 617 -45.54 22.04 -25.48
C GLY A 617 -44.92 22.84 -26.64
N ALA A 618 -43.75 23.45 -26.42
CA ALA A 618 -42.96 24.21 -27.38
C ALA A 618 -41.53 23.65 -27.50
N ASP A 619 -40.64 23.99 -26.57
CA ASP A 619 -39.19 23.83 -26.74
C ASP A 619 -38.39 23.64 -25.42
N GLU A 620 -39.00 23.84 -24.25
CA GLU A 620 -38.38 23.62 -22.93
C GLU A 620 -39.07 22.56 -22.04
N TYR A 621 -38.33 22.08 -21.04
CA TYR A 621 -38.82 21.36 -19.87
C TYR A 621 -38.43 22.14 -18.61
N THR A 622 -39.42 22.58 -17.82
CA THR A 622 -39.17 23.28 -16.56
C THR A 622 -38.99 22.30 -15.41
N PHE A 623 -37.86 22.40 -14.70
CA PHE A 623 -37.56 21.68 -13.47
C PHE A 623 -37.50 22.67 -12.30
N ALA A 624 -38.20 22.40 -11.20
CA ALA A 624 -37.92 23.05 -9.93
C ALA A 624 -36.76 22.35 -9.19
N ASP A 625 -36.22 23.00 -8.15
CA ASP A 625 -35.21 22.44 -7.24
C ASP A 625 -35.58 21.02 -6.75
N GLY A 626 -34.62 20.09 -6.87
CA GLY A 626 -34.76 18.68 -6.50
C GLY A 626 -35.71 17.86 -7.40
N GLU A 627 -36.19 18.44 -8.51
CA GLU A 627 -36.97 17.71 -9.49
C GLU A 627 -36.06 16.99 -10.50
N LYS A 628 -36.41 15.73 -10.80
CA LYS A 628 -35.64 14.82 -11.63
C LYS A 628 -36.56 14.14 -12.65
N ALA A 629 -36.14 14.10 -13.92
CA ALA A 629 -36.84 13.42 -14.99
C ALA A 629 -35.89 12.58 -15.83
N ARG A 630 -36.37 11.41 -16.25
CA ARG A 630 -35.72 10.56 -17.25
C ARG A 630 -35.98 11.12 -18.64
N ILE A 631 -34.94 11.56 -19.33
CA ILE A 631 -34.98 11.95 -20.72
C ILE A 631 -34.68 10.72 -21.59
N THR A 632 -35.27 10.66 -22.78
CA THR A 632 -35.06 9.60 -23.76
C THR A 632 -35.04 10.21 -25.15
N VAL A 633 -33.85 10.21 -25.75
CA VAL A 633 -33.58 10.68 -27.11
C VAL A 633 -33.55 9.47 -28.04
N THR A 634 -34.48 9.39 -28.98
CA THR A 634 -34.51 8.33 -30.00
C THR A 634 -34.12 8.92 -31.34
N VAL A 635 -32.98 8.51 -31.89
CA VAL A 635 -32.48 8.97 -33.19
C VAL A 635 -32.67 7.86 -34.22
N THR A 636 -33.18 8.19 -35.40
CA THR A 636 -33.42 7.25 -36.50
C THR A 636 -32.73 7.72 -37.77
N HIS A 637 -31.88 6.88 -38.36
CA HIS A 637 -31.25 7.11 -39.66
C HIS A 637 -31.93 6.22 -40.71
N SER A 638 -32.45 6.79 -41.80
CA SER A 638 -33.27 6.05 -42.77
C SER A 638 -33.29 6.67 -44.18
N ALA A 639 -33.12 5.84 -45.22
CA ALA A 639 -33.10 6.30 -46.61
C ALA A 639 -34.51 6.57 -47.17
N VAL A 640 -34.91 7.85 -47.20
CA VAL A 640 -36.27 8.24 -47.62
C VAL A 640 -36.56 7.95 -49.10
N VAL A 641 -35.55 8.01 -50.00
CA VAL A 641 -35.72 7.67 -51.43
C VAL A 641 -34.42 7.14 -52.06
N ALA A 642 -34.31 5.81 -52.22
CA ALA A 642 -33.49 5.11 -53.22
C ALA A 642 -32.14 5.76 -53.59
N ASN A 643 -31.29 6.02 -52.60
CA ASN A 643 -29.92 6.46 -52.79
C ASN A 643 -29.14 6.06 -51.52
N THR A 644 -28.36 4.98 -51.64
CA THR A 644 -27.46 4.35 -50.65
C THR A 644 -27.36 5.06 -49.28
N LEU A 645 -27.79 4.36 -48.23
CA LEU A 645 -27.12 4.47 -46.93
C LEU A 645 -25.63 4.17 -47.14
N SER A 646 -24.76 4.68 -46.26
CA SER A 646 -23.37 4.22 -46.26
C SER A 646 -23.31 2.95 -45.42
N ASP A 647 -23.03 1.79 -46.04
CA ASP A 647 -22.67 0.57 -45.34
C ASP A 647 -21.63 0.93 -44.27
N GLY A 648 -21.84 0.58 -43.01
CA GLY A 648 -20.92 1.01 -41.95
C GLY A 648 -21.40 0.72 -40.53
N PHE A 649 -20.50 0.93 -39.59
CA PHE A 649 -20.80 0.92 -38.15
C PHE A 649 -21.35 2.28 -37.74
N HIS A 650 -22.61 2.29 -37.34
CA HIS A 650 -23.31 3.46 -36.81
C HIS A 650 -23.13 3.56 -35.30
N GLU A 651 -22.97 4.78 -34.79
CA GLU A 651 -22.91 5.12 -33.37
C GLU A 651 -23.62 6.46 -33.11
N THR A 652 -24.07 6.70 -31.87
CA THR A 652 -24.58 8.00 -31.42
C THR A 652 -24.11 8.29 -30.01
N GLN A 653 -23.59 9.49 -29.80
CA GLN A 653 -23.12 10.03 -28.51
C GLN A 653 -23.86 11.34 -28.20
N LEU A 654 -24.23 11.56 -26.93
CA LEU A 654 -24.69 12.87 -26.46
C LEU A 654 -23.47 13.80 -26.31
N VAL A 655 -23.56 15.00 -26.89
CA VAL A 655 -22.46 15.99 -26.91
C VAL A 655 -22.70 17.11 -25.90
N ALA A 656 -23.94 17.58 -25.78
CA ALA A 656 -24.31 18.60 -24.80
C ALA A 656 -25.81 18.59 -24.48
N ILE A 657 -26.18 19.23 -23.37
CA ILE A 657 -27.56 19.57 -22.98
C ILE A 657 -27.63 21.08 -22.73
N GLY A 658 -28.47 21.77 -23.50
CA GLY A 658 -28.78 23.19 -23.31
C GLY A 658 -29.77 23.42 -22.17
N TRP A 659 -29.47 24.40 -21.31
CA TRP A 659 -30.34 24.83 -20.22
C TRP A 659 -30.21 26.33 -19.92
N SER A 660 -31.17 26.93 -19.20
CA SER A 660 -31.08 28.28 -18.64
C SER A 660 -31.79 28.38 -17.28
N THR A 661 -31.52 29.46 -16.54
CA THR A 661 -32.29 29.88 -15.36
C THR A 661 -33.48 30.79 -15.73
N THR A 662 -33.59 31.18 -17.00
CA THR A 662 -34.67 31.98 -17.58
C THR A 662 -35.49 31.12 -18.56
N GLN A 663 -36.80 31.34 -18.60
CA GLN A 663 -37.72 30.71 -19.58
C GLN A 663 -37.68 31.43 -20.92
N ASP A 664 -37.83 30.71 -22.02
CA ASP A 664 -37.82 31.24 -23.39
C ASP A 664 -36.49 31.98 -23.73
N ASP A 665 -35.34 31.43 -23.33
CA ASP A 665 -34.04 32.14 -23.42
C ASP A 665 -33.38 32.03 -24.80
N ASP A 666 -33.13 33.18 -25.45
CA ASP A 666 -32.43 33.32 -26.75
C ASP A 666 -31.00 32.71 -26.72
N THR A 667 -30.43 32.39 -25.55
CA THR A 667 -29.12 31.72 -25.45
C THR A 667 -29.03 30.86 -24.19
N MET A 668 -28.84 29.56 -24.36
CA MET A 668 -28.71 28.58 -23.27
C MET A 668 -27.25 28.32 -22.88
N GLU A 669 -27.04 28.06 -21.59
CA GLU A 669 -25.84 27.47 -21.01
C GLU A 669 -25.65 26.03 -21.49
N VAL A 670 -24.40 25.59 -21.57
CA VAL A 670 -24.01 24.32 -22.18
C VAL A 670 -23.52 23.35 -21.10
N TYR A 671 -24.31 22.32 -20.79
CA TYR A 671 -23.84 21.18 -20.01
C TYR A 671 -23.16 20.18 -20.96
N GLU A 672 -21.83 20.05 -20.88
CA GLU A 672 -21.04 19.05 -21.63
C GLU A 672 -20.22 18.08 -20.73
N PHE A 673 -20.34 18.21 -19.41
CA PHE A 673 -19.51 17.51 -18.42
C PHE A 673 -19.93 16.05 -18.18
N GLY A 674 -18.98 15.12 -18.33
CA GLY A 674 -19.17 13.69 -18.01
C GLY A 674 -19.98 12.89 -19.03
N LEU A 675 -20.15 13.43 -20.24
CA LEU A 675 -21.01 12.85 -21.28
C LEU A 675 -20.38 11.69 -22.07
N ASP A 676 -19.11 11.38 -21.82
CA ASP A 676 -18.35 10.32 -22.51
C ASP A 676 -19.02 8.94 -22.50
N ASN A 677 -19.74 8.61 -21.43
CA ASN A 677 -20.45 7.34 -21.31
C ASN A 677 -21.85 7.33 -21.98
N PHE A 678 -22.35 8.48 -22.47
CA PHE A 678 -23.69 8.65 -23.03
C PHE A 678 -23.75 8.27 -24.52
N LYS A 679 -23.22 7.08 -24.87
CA LYS A 679 -23.13 6.60 -26.26
C LYS A 679 -23.61 5.16 -26.48
N THR A 680 -24.19 4.90 -27.65
CA THR A 680 -24.61 3.56 -28.09
C THR A 680 -23.42 2.72 -28.52
N THR A 681 -23.34 1.45 -28.14
CA THR A 681 -22.34 0.56 -28.75
C THR A 681 -22.56 0.44 -30.28
N PRO A 682 -21.52 0.48 -31.13
CA PRO A 682 -21.69 0.49 -32.58
C PRO A 682 -22.48 -0.69 -33.15
N ILE A 683 -23.27 -0.44 -34.21
CA ILE A 683 -24.00 -1.48 -34.95
C ILE A 683 -23.86 -1.29 -36.46
N PHE A 684 -23.68 -2.39 -37.18
CA PHE A 684 -23.49 -2.39 -38.63
C PHE A 684 -24.83 -2.42 -39.38
N GLY A 685 -25.10 -1.43 -40.23
CA GLY A 685 -26.27 -1.34 -41.12
C GLY A 685 -25.89 -1.28 -42.60
N ASN A 686 -26.87 -1.50 -43.48
CA ASN A 686 -26.72 -1.57 -44.95
C ASN A 686 -27.72 -0.66 -45.68
#